data_AF-A0A250X0T8-F1
#
_entry.id   AF-A0A250X0T8-F1
#
_cell.length_a   1.000
_cell.length_b   1.000
_cell.length_c   1.000
_cell.angle_alpha   90.00
_cell.angle_beta   90.00
_cell.angle_gamma   90.00
#
_symmetry.space_group_name_H-M   'P 1'
#
loop_
_entity.id
_entity.type
_entity.pdbx_description
1 polymer ?
#
loop_
_entity_poly.entity_id
_entity_poly.type
_entity_poly.pdbx_seq_one_letter_code
_entity_poly.pdbx_strand_id
1 'polypeptide(L)'
;MALFPTEGRGLCVALSQNILALRGERASREVLQTPCERRGISLFWLMQLAKEVRLQIEEASTSYIVNKLLLPQLRQAHVKSICLWDLVPHQHTGIPSYYIVHAWQADFLTMVQILTDWFLPPPKVNCPPVPFRDPKAIFMWIDFVSFPQAVSPRNMEPVDIGIVRTVITECNLGTLFVVDERAGLMSRAWCIFEVFLTAYHCDMSKLQVIFPSELDLHLAWRLLTCVNSAEITHAETCKPDDKLRLVGEAKRTVGLKRMHVLMKEGLRRAIRSTLRWGGLPELSAYCAMLLQGEEYSLLHCTLLSLPELAVDEQQLQEIRDIFNMYDEDGSGELDKEEFVTVLGVAGFEAAEAADIFDQVNTDGGDGVSIVEFEQWWVESQRSAWQATFSKQSDLSVEVLLKTMDNFLLLLARNEQEKHVPFFKEYLDRMKGGELFPLTGSLSPPPLHGDWKEIVDVLAWKLHVEDLDGCSKLLFEFLMCNADALDSNIASLPSHTDVLAMESKSDKFKAVQKYLELLVGLLRWHKSRAQQAKVFAAAADKYRLKSSYVDEIRIASPEKGGSMKQPKSWFNFGLVKEMVHLKYGPNEAINMDLIDEASCALGRFMAANRNTKTSRYLQHEHLSSLSRDYLSSMSPTAIRAAASADLQREIGDGAASSSDNKEAYEDNRQLGASRFSEPGQRHKAGSEIASSGFKDGSGGYPSGKSKLCSTSINIRLPVIGLPRLSVADLALTWGNSKLQGFIFQ
;
A
#
# COMPACT_ATOMS: atom_id res chain seq x y z
N MET A 1 24.99 12.23 61.03
CA MET A 1 24.61 10.86 61.47
C MET A 1 23.09 10.84 61.56
N ALA A 2 22.36 9.85 61.02
CA ALA A 2 22.78 8.65 60.28
C ALA A 2 21.73 8.32 59.19
N LEU A 3 21.77 7.10 58.64
CA LEU A 3 20.76 6.50 57.74
C LEU A 3 20.62 7.09 56.32
N PHE A 4 21.67 6.91 55.52
CA PHE A 4 21.51 6.34 54.18
C PHE A 4 22.47 5.13 54.09
N PRO A 5 22.07 3.98 53.51
CA PRO A 5 22.92 2.79 53.47
C PRO A 5 24.22 2.99 52.66
N THR A 6 25.30 2.33 53.09
CA THR A 6 26.61 2.36 52.41
C THR A 6 26.69 1.49 51.14
N GLU A 7 25.60 0.81 50.79
CA GLU A 7 25.49 -0.20 49.72
C GLU A 7 25.84 0.37 48.34
N GLY A 8 25.39 1.60 48.04
CA GLY A 8 25.65 2.26 46.75
C GLY A 8 27.13 2.51 46.42
N ARG A 9 28.06 2.36 47.37
CA ARG A 9 29.51 2.35 47.08
C ARG A 9 30.02 0.96 46.68
N GLY A 10 29.48 -0.11 47.27
CA GLY A 10 29.82 -1.48 46.88
C GLY A 10 29.33 -1.80 45.47
N LEU A 11 28.08 -1.41 45.18
CA LEU A 11 27.44 -1.57 43.87
C LEU A 11 28.30 -0.97 42.74
N CYS A 12 28.74 0.29 42.90
CA CYS A 12 29.60 0.99 41.94
C CYS A 12 30.98 0.33 41.71
N VAL A 13 31.50 -0.45 42.67
CA VAL A 13 32.77 -1.18 42.52
C VAL A 13 32.58 -2.51 41.80
N ALA A 14 31.48 -3.23 42.07
CA ALA A 14 31.11 -4.42 41.30
C ALA A 14 30.86 -4.06 39.82
N LEU A 15 30.10 -2.98 39.57
CA LEU A 15 29.93 -2.36 38.26
C LEU A 15 31.25 -2.06 37.56
N SER A 16 32.21 -1.45 38.27
CA SER A 16 33.47 -1.07 37.64
C SER A 16 34.30 -2.28 37.25
N GLN A 17 34.28 -3.37 38.03
CA GLN A 17 34.98 -4.60 37.69
C GLN A 17 34.36 -5.33 36.49
N ASN A 18 33.03 -5.48 36.45
CA ASN A 18 32.36 -6.18 35.33
C ASN A 18 32.40 -5.36 34.03
N ILE A 19 32.22 -4.03 34.08
CA ILE A 19 32.32 -3.17 32.89
C ILE A 19 33.79 -3.02 32.44
N LEU A 20 34.77 -3.10 33.35
CA LEU A 20 36.19 -3.26 32.96
C LEU A 20 36.50 -4.65 32.38
N ALA A 21 35.74 -5.70 32.70
CA ALA A 21 35.87 -7.01 32.06
C ALA A 21 35.27 -7.03 30.63
N LEU A 22 34.32 -6.14 30.33
CA LEU A 22 33.83 -5.87 28.97
C LEU A 22 34.82 -5.06 28.11
N ARG A 23 36.01 -4.71 28.61
CA ARG A 23 37.01 -3.89 27.91
C ARG A 23 37.95 -4.73 27.05
N GLY A 24 38.03 -4.43 25.76
CA GLY A 24 39.02 -5.02 24.87
C GLY A 24 40.44 -4.46 25.05
N GLU A 25 41.45 -5.22 24.62
CA GLU A 25 42.79 -4.66 24.39
C GLU A 25 42.75 -3.60 23.28
N ARG A 26 43.62 -2.58 23.37
CA ARG A 26 43.72 -1.55 22.32
C ARG A 26 44.33 -2.15 21.05
N ALA A 27 43.55 -2.23 19.98
CA ALA A 27 44.06 -2.63 18.67
C ALA A 27 45.19 -1.70 18.18
N SER A 28 46.10 -2.29 17.41
CA SER A 28 47.04 -1.54 16.57
C SER A 28 46.28 -0.66 15.56
N ARG A 29 46.90 0.46 15.18
CA ARG A 29 46.28 1.54 14.37
C ARG A 29 45.81 1.12 12.96
N GLU A 30 46.15 -0.08 12.51
CA GLU A 30 46.08 -0.48 11.09
C GLU A 30 44.79 -1.24 10.72
N VAL A 31 44.01 -1.70 11.71
CA VAL A 31 42.92 -2.67 11.49
C VAL A 31 41.58 -2.04 11.07
N LEU A 32 41.35 -0.75 11.31
CA LEU A 32 40.02 -0.12 11.18
C LEU A 32 40.04 1.17 10.35
N GLN A 33 39.71 1.06 9.06
CA GLN A 33 39.72 2.18 8.09
C GLN A 33 38.63 3.24 8.33
N THR A 34 37.50 2.88 8.95
CA THR A 34 36.37 3.80 9.20
C THR A 34 36.67 4.78 10.34
N PRO A 35 36.37 6.09 10.22
CA PRO A 35 36.47 7.06 11.32
C PRO A 35 35.67 6.61 12.55
N CYS A 36 36.19 6.85 13.76
CA CYS A 36 35.59 6.34 15.01
C CYS A 36 34.14 6.77 15.23
N GLU A 37 33.80 8.02 14.91
CA GLU A 37 32.47 8.62 15.11
C GLU A 37 31.36 7.97 14.25
N ARG A 38 31.73 7.24 13.18
CA ARG A 38 30.78 6.57 12.25
C ARG A 38 30.61 5.08 12.51
N ARG A 39 31.21 4.53 13.56
CA ARG A 39 31.20 3.08 13.82
C ARG A 39 29.99 2.66 14.66
N GLY A 40 29.50 1.45 14.41
CA GLY A 40 28.40 0.83 15.15
C GLY A 40 28.88 -0.23 16.14
N ILE A 41 28.11 -0.43 17.21
CA ILE A 41 28.28 -1.53 18.17
C ILE A 41 27.47 -2.76 17.72
N SER A 42 27.95 -3.96 18.02
CA SER A 42 27.17 -5.19 17.77
C SER A 42 26.05 -5.36 18.82
N LEU A 43 24.86 -5.81 18.41
CA LEU A 43 23.73 -6.13 19.30
C LEU A 43 24.15 -6.98 20.50
N PHE A 44 24.99 -8.01 20.29
CA PHE A 44 25.47 -8.90 21.35
C PHE A 44 26.13 -8.15 22.53
N TRP A 45 26.91 -7.08 22.25
CA TRP A 45 27.56 -6.29 23.30
C TRP A 45 26.55 -5.43 24.07
N LEU A 46 25.56 -4.87 23.37
CA LEU A 46 24.46 -4.13 23.99
C LEU A 46 23.62 -5.04 24.91
N MET A 47 23.38 -6.29 24.50
CA MET A 47 22.73 -7.31 25.33
C MET A 47 23.56 -7.65 26.59
N GLN A 48 24.89 -7.80 26.50
CA GLN A 48 25.72 -8.00 27.70
C GLN A 48 25.69 -6.78 28.63
N LEU A 49 25.73 -5.55 28.10
CA LEU A 49 25.62 -4.34 28.90
C LEU A 49 24.27 -4.26 29.64
N ALA A 50 23.15 -4.57 28.95
CA ALA A 50 21.83 -4.63 29.57
C ALA A 50 21.74 -5.72 30.66
N LYS A 51 22.35 -6.89 30.43
CA LYS A 51 22.43 -7.96 31.44
C LYS A 51 23.16 -7.50 32.71
N GLU A 52 24.33 -6.85 32.57
CA GLU A 52 25.11 -6.36 33.71
C GLU A 52 24.41 -5.23 34.48
N VAL A 53 23.62 -4.39 33.80
CA VAL A 53 22.76 -3.38 34.45
C VAL A 53 21.60 -4.05 35.20
N ARG A 54 20.92 -5.02 34.57
CA ARG A 54 19.74 -5.71 35.12
C ARG A 54 20.05 -6.54 36.37
N LEU A 55 21.30 -6.95 36.58
CA LEU A 55 21.75 -7.60 37.83
C LEU A 55 21.71 -6.66 39.05
N GLN A 56 21.44 -5.36 38.88
CA GLN A 56 21.67 -4.34 39.91
C GLN A 56 20.62 -3.23 39.98
N ILE A 57 19.92 -2.95 38.87
CA ILE A 57 18.82 -1.97 38.82
C ILE A 57 17.72 -2.56 37.92
N GLU A 58 16.48 -2.56 38.43
CA GLU A 58 15.31 -3.15 37.74
C GLU A 58 14.73 -2.21 36.67
N GLU A 59 14.71 -0.89 36.92
CA GLU A 59 14.33 0.16 35.96
C GLU A 59 15.35 1.30 35.99
N ALA A 60 15.87 1.71 34.83
CA ALA A 60 16.76 2.85 34.70
C ALA A 60 16.77 3.43 33.27
N SER A 61 16.42 4.71 33.15
CA SER A 61 16.57 5.45 31.89
C SER A 61 18.01 5.47 31.38
N THR A 62 18.20 5.53 30.06
CA THR A 62 19.54 5.67 29.44
C THR A 62 20.32 6.85 30.04
N SER A 63 19.63 7.97 30.33
CA SER A 63 20.23 9.12 31.01
C SER A 63 20.75 8.81 32.42
N TYR A 64 20.04 7.99 33.21
CA TYR A 64 20.55 7.54 34.50
C TYR A 64 21.82 6.70 34.32
N ILE A 65 21.79 5.67 33.47
CA ILE A 65 22.91 4.73 33.27
C ILE A 65 24.17 5.46 32.78
N VAL A 66 24.05 6.31 31.76
CA VAL A 66 25.17 7.09 31.24
C VAL A 66 25.74 8.02 32.31
N ASN A 67 24.90 8.81 32.99
CA ASN A 67 25.38 9.83 33.93
C ASN A 67 25.82 9.28 35.30
N LYS A 68 25.30 8.15 35.75
CA LYS A 68 25.53 7.60 37.09
C LYS A 68 26.45 6.38 37.12
N LEU A 69 26.42 5.53 36.09
CA LEU A 69 27.20 4.30 36.05
C LEU A 69 28.43 4.46 35.15
N LEU A 70 28.23 4.85 33.90
CA LEU A 70 29.29 4.81 32.87
C LEU A 70 30.24 6.01 32.93
N LEU A 71 29.73 7.24 33.04
CA LEU A 71 30.57 8.45 33.06
C LEU A 71 31.56 8.51 34.24
N PRO A 72 31.25 8.07 35.47
CA PRO A 72 32.23 8.01 36.54
C PRO A 72 33.41 7.08 36.25
N GLN A 73 33.16 5.94 35.59
CA GLN A 73 34.20 4.94 35.26
C GLN A 73 35.16 5.46 34.18
N LEU A 74 34.62 6.08 33.12
CA LEU A 74 35.43 6.71 32.06
C LEU A 74 36.40 7.77 32.59
N ARG A 75 35.97 8.55 33.59
CA ARG A 75 36.80 9.57 34.26
C ARG A 75 37.94 8.94 35.08
N GLN A 76 37.72 7.77 35.68
CA GLN A 76 38.75 6.99 36.37
C GLN A 76 39.74 6.35 35.38
N ALA A 77 39.29 6.00 34.18
CA ALA A 77 40.12 5.39 33.13
C ALA A 77 41.08 6.37 32.41
N HIS A 78 41.09 7.66 32.78
CA HIS A 78 41.97 8.71 32.23
C HIS A 78 41.97 8.83 30.68
N VAL A 79 40.84 8.54 30.04
CA VAL A 79 40.72 8.63 28.57
C VAL A 79 40.55 10.10 28.14
N LYS A 80 41.22 10.50 27.04
CA LYS A 80 41.26 11.91 26.58
C LYS A 80 40.03 12.33 25.78
N SER A 81 39.47 11.42 24.98
CA SER A 81 38.07 11.49 24.55
C SER A 81 37.26 10.67 25.56
N ILE A 82 36.00 11.03 25.77
CA ILE A 82 35.11 10.26 26.66
C ILE A 82 33.84 9.87 25.88
N CYS A 83 34.03 9.18 24.75
CA CYS A 83 32.99 8.36 24.14
C CYS A 83 32.94 7.01 24.87
N LEU A 84 31.76 6.40 25.00
CA LEU A 84 31.68 5.01 25.52
C LEU A 84 32.33 4.01 24.56
N TRP A 85 32.43 4.40 23.28
CA TRP A 85 33.20 3.73 22.24
C TRP A 85 34.57 3.20 22.69
N ASP A 86 35.33 3.95 23.51
CA ASP A 86 36.66 3.56 23.99
C ASP A 86 36.65 2.39 25.00
N LEU A 87 35.48 1.90 25.40
CA LEU A 87 35.29 0.69 26.22
C LEU A 87 34.90 -0.54 25.38
N VAL A 88 34.42 -0.37 24.14
CA VAL A 88 33.87 -1.47 23.32
C VAL A 88 35.01 -2.33 22.73
N PRO A 89 35.02 -3.67 22.93
CA PRO A 89 36.02 -4.54 22.31
C PRO A 89 35.92 -4.51 20.79
N HIS A 90 37.05 -4.52 20.08
CA HIS A 90 37.08 -4.36 18.62
C HIS A 90 36.25 -5.40 17.83
N GLN A 91 36.11 -6.63 18.35
CA GLN A 91 35.22 -7.66 17.79
C GLN A 91 33.72 -7.31 17.82
N HIS A 92 33.33 -6.33 18.63
CA HIS A 92 31.98 -5.79 18.76
C HIS A 92 31.84 -4.39 18.12
N THR A 93 32.82 -4.00 17.30
CA THR A 93 32.82 -2.73 16.56
C THR A 93 32.83 -2.96 15.06
N GLY A 94 31.97 -2.26 14.32
CA GLY A 94 31.83 -2.46 12.87
C GLY A 94 31.24 -1.25 12.14
N ILE A 95 30.87 -1.45 10.88
CA ILE A 95 30.09 -0.48 10.09
C ILE A 95 28.62 -0.67 10.48
N PRO A 96 27.89 0.38 10.90
CA PRO A 96 26.50 0.25 11.30
C PRO A 96 25.60 -0.01 10.07
N SER A 97 24.71 -1.00 10.19
CA SER A 97 23.64 -1.20 9.20
C SER A 97 22.40 -0.37 9.53
N TYR A 98 22.22 -0.06 10.83
CA TYR A 98 21.08 0.66 11.38
C TYR A 98 21.50 1.87 12.23
N TYR A 99 20.77 2.97 12.10
CA TYR A 99 20.78 4.10 13.03
C TYR A 99 19.66 3.92 14.07
N ILE A 100 19.93 4.08 15.37
CA ILE A 100 18.92 3.92 16.42
C ILE A 100 18.48 5.28 16.96
N VAL A 101 17.20 5.63 16.77
CA VAL A 101 16.55 6.77 17.43
C VAL A 101 15.82 6.26 18.68
N HIS A 102 16.21 6.75 19.85
CA HIS A 102 15.60 6.44 21.14
C HIS A 102 15.48 7.71 22.00
N ALA A 103 14.52 7.76 22.94
CA ALA A 103 14.46 8.85 23.90
C ALA A 103 15.45 8.65 25.05
N TRP A 104 16.25 9.67 25.38
CA TRP A 104 17.24 9.60 26.46
C TRP A 104 16.62 9.37 27.87
N GLN A 105 15.31 9.63 28.01
CA GLN A 105 14.49 9.35 29.20
C GLN A 105 13.77 7.99 29.18
N ALA A 106 13.74 7.27 28.05
CA ALA A 106 13.17 5.93 27.98
C ALA A 106 13.99 4.96 28.83
N ASP A 107 13.34 3.90 29.31
CA ASP A 107 14.05 2.82 30.02
C ASP A 107 15.01 2.09 29.08
N PHE A 108 16.23 1.87 29.56
CA PHE A 108 17.30 1.26 28.77
C PHE A 108 17.12 -0.24 28.59
N LEU A 109 16.64 -0.96 29.62
CA LEU A 109 16.44 -2.40 29.55
C LEU A 109 15.29 -2.72 28.60
N THR A 110 14.18 -1.98 28.66
CA THR A 110 13.08 -2.07 27.68
C THR A 110 13.55 -1.73 26.27
N MET A 111 14.36 -0.67 26.09
CA MET A 111 14.93 -0.32 24.77
C MET A 111 15.80 -1.45 24.17
N VAL A 112 16.66 -2.08 24.98
CA VAL A 112 17.48 -3.21 24.52
C VAL A 112 16.65 -4.49 24.33
N GLN A 113 15.60 -4.69 25.12
CA GLN A 113 14.66 -5.81 24.94
C GLN A 113 13.93 -5.69 23.59
N ILE A 114 13.34 -4.53 23.27
CA ILE A 114 12.68 -4.27 21.98
C ILE A 114 13.62 -4.52 20.79
N LEU A 115 14.87 -4.04 20.87
CA LEU A 115 15.87 -4.32 19.84
C LEU A 115 16.23 -5.81 19.75
N THR A 116 16.27 -6.52 20.87
CA THR A 116 16.54 -7.95 20.91
C THR A 116 15.41 -8.73 20.25
N ASP A 117 14.16 -8.47 20.61
CA ASP A 117 12.99 -9.18 20.06
C ASP A 117 12.74 -8.86 18.58
N TRP A 118 13.11 -7.65 18.13
CA TRP A 118 13.07 -7.27 16.71
C TRP A 118 14.12 -8.02 15.86
N PHE A 119 15.34 -8.22 16.39
CA PHE A 119 16.44 -8.85 15.65
C PHE A 119 16.54 -10.37 15.84
N LEU A 120 16.05 -10.88 16.96
CA LEU A 120 16.06 -12.28 17.38
C LEU A 120 14.65 -12.67 17.89
N PRO A 121 13.61 -12.61 17.04
CA PRO A 121 12.24 -12.87 17.45
C PRO A 121 12.09 -14.27 18.06
N PRO A 122 11.25 -14.43 19.11
CA PRO A 122 11.05 -15.72 19.76
C PRO A 122 10.50 -16.76 18.76
N PRO A 123 10.89 -18.04 18.88
CA PRO A 123 10.44 -19.09 17.96
C PRO A 123 8.93 -19.29 18.11
N LYS A 124 8.18 -19.00 17.04
CA LYS A 124 6.74 -19.24 16.98
C LYS A 124 6.45 -20.74 16.87
N VAL A 125 5.49 -21.21 17.66
CA VAL A 125 4.96 -22.58 17.57
C VAL A 125 4.43 -22.82 16.15
N ASN A 126 4.67 -24.01 15.60
CA ASN A 126 4.26 -24.45 14.25
C ASN A 126 4.78 -23.61 13.07
N CYS A 127 5.76 -22.71 13.26
CA CYS A 127 6.47 -22.04 12.16
C CYS A 127 7.82 -22.72 11.87
N PRO A 128 8.29 -22.75 10.60
CA PRO A 128 9.66 -23.13 10.30
C PRO A 128 10.65 -22.15 10.97
N PRO A 129 11.79 -22.62 11.48
CA PRO A 129 12.72 -21.77 12.21
C PRO A 129 13.29 -20.66 11.33
N VAL A 130 13.10 -19.41 11.75
CA VAL A 130 13.68 -18.22 11.10
C VAL A 130 15.21 -18.38 11.06
N PRO A 131 15.89 -18.13 9.92
CA PRO A 131 17.33 -18.33 9.80
C PRO A 131 18.09 -17.48 10.84
N PHE A 132 18.78 -18.16 11.75
CA PHE A 132 19.45 -17.57 12.90
C PHE A 132 20.48 -16.51 12.46
N ARG A 133 20.29 -15.26 12.90
CA ARG A 133 21.25 -14.17 12.73
C ARG A 133 22.15 -14.11 13.95
N ASP A 134 23.48 -14.18 13.77
CA ASP A 134 24.41 -13.96 14.89
C ASP A 134 24.31 -12.50 15.37
N PRO A 135 23.92 -12.23 16.64
CA PRO A 135 23.86 -10.86 17.18
C PRO A 135 25.23 -10.16 17.25
N LYS A 136 26.35 -10.86 17.02
CA LYS A 136 27.67 -10.24 16.85
C LYS A 136 27.84 -9.59 15.46
N ALA A 137 27.10 -10.04 14.45
CA ALA A 137 27.14 -9.50 13.09
C ALA A 137 26.18 -8.32 12.86
N ILE A 138 25.22 -8.10 13.77
CA ILE A 138 24.23 -7.01 13.69
C ILE A 138 24.84 -5.75 14.32
N PHE A 139 25.37 -4.85 13.50
CA PHE A 139 25.96 -3.58 13.94
C PHE A 139 24.99 -2.41 13.82
N MET A 140 24.90 -1.60 14.88
CA MET A 140 24.02 -0.44 14.97
C MET A 140 24.73 0.77 15.60
N TRP A 141 24.36 1.97 15.17
CA TRP A 141 24.90 3.22 15.71
C TRP A 141 23.90 3.83 16.70
N ILE A 142 24.40 4.25 17.88
CA ILE A 142 23.58 4.87 18.93
C ILE A 142 24.31 6.09 19.51
N ASP A 143 23.58 7.21 19.61
CA ASP A 143 24.09 8.54 19.96
C ASP A 143 24.90 8.58 21.26
N PHE A 144 24.37 7.96 22.33
CA PHE A 144 24.98 8.01 23.66
C PHE A 144 26.31 7.25 23.72
N VAL A 145 26.54 6.30 22.81
CA VAL A 145 27.77 5.50 22.73
C VAL A 145 28.84 6.20 21.89
N SER A 146 28.42 6.72 20.73
CA SER A 146 29.30 7.30 19.72
C SER A 146 29.79 8.71 20.08
N PHE A 147 28.95 9.56 20.70
CA PHE A 147 29.34 10.93 21.04
C PHE A 147 30.12 11.05 22.36
N PRO A 148 31.03 12.03 22.50
CA PRO A 148 31.72 12.30 23.76
C PRO A 148 30.74 12.76 24.84
N GLN A 149 30.67 12.03 25.95
CA GLN A 149 29.71 12.26 27.04
C GLN A 149 30.27 13.06 28.23
N ALA A 150 31.60 13.15 28.40
CA ALA A 150 32.20 13.95 29.49
C ALA A 150 33.35 14.84 29.04
N VAL A 151 32.99 15.98 28.46
CA VAL A 151 33.81 17.19 28.56
C VAL A 151 33.12 18.15 29.54
N SER A 152 33.89 19.02 30.20
CA SER A 152 33.31 20.05 31.09
C SER A 152 32.27 20.90 30.32
N PRO A 153 31.15 21.33 30.92
CA PRO A 153 30.06 22.03 30.21
C PRO A 153 30.46 23.31 29.44
N ARG A 154 31.64 23.87 29.70
CA ARG A 154 32.19 25.05 28.98
C ARG A 154 33.05 24.71 27.76
N ASN A 155 33.49 23.46 27.62
CA ASN A 155 34.47 23.02 26.60
C ASN A 155 33.91 21.88 25.72
N MET A 156 32.65 21.48 25.92
CA MET A 156 32.02 20.42 25.15
C MET A 156 31.64 20.95 23.77
N GLU A 157 32.42 20.58 22.75
CA GLU A 157 32.13 20.92 21.35
C GLU A 157 30.71 20.45 20.96
N PRO A 158 30.03 21.17 20.04
CA PRO A 158 28.69 20.81 19.63
C PRO A 158 28.69 19.50 18.85
N VAL A 159 27.59 18.75 18.96
CA VAL A 159 27.37 17.58 18.11
C VAL A 159 27.33 18.04 16.65
N ASP A 160 28.24 17.53 15.81
CA ASP A 160 28.22 17.84 14.40
C ASP A 160 27.05 17.12 13.70
N ILE A 161 26.11 17.92 13.23
CA ILE A 161 24.97 17.48 12.41
C ILE A 161 25.47 16.83 11.10
N GLY A 162 26.65 17.21 10.61
CA GLY A 162 27.33 16.56 9.48
C GLY A 162 27.60 15.08 9.72
N ILE A 163 28.11 14.70 10.90
CA ILE A 163 28.31 13.29 11.29
C ILE A 163 26.96 12.56 11.33
N VAL A 164 25.98 13.10 12.06
CA VAL A 164 24.64 12.47 12.20
C VAL A 164 24.01 12.19 10.84
N ARG A 165 23.95 13.20 9.95
CA ARG A 165 23.43 13.06 8.59
C ARG A 165 24.19 11.98 7.80
N THR A 166 25.52 11.98 7.90
CA THR A 166 26.36 11.04 7.15
C THR A 166 26.12 9.60 7.59
N VAL A 167 26.05 9.34 8.90
CA VAL A 167 25.75 7.99 9.42
C VAL A 167 24.35 7.53 9.01
N ILE A 168 23.33 8.39 9.09
CA ILE A 168 21.97 8.09 8.60
C ILE A 168 21.99 7.68 7.12
N THR A 169 22.77 8.37 6.27
CA THR A 169 22.89 8.01 4.85
C THR A 169 23.75 6.77 4.58
N GLU A 170 24.77 6.50 5.40
CA GLU A 170 25.66 5.33 5.29
C GLU A 170 25.00 4.04 5.80
N CYS A 171 24.06 4.13 6.74
CA CYS A 171 23.26 2.98 7.21
C CYS A 171 22.44 2.39 6.06
N ASN A 172 22.82 1.20 5.59
CA ASN A 172 22.21 0.57 4.42
C ASN A 172 20.78 0.07 4.69
N LEU A 173 20.49 -0.43 5.89
CA LEU A 173 19.17 -0.96 6.28
C LEU A 173 18.27 0.10 6.92
N GLY A 174 18.80 1.29 7.25
CA GLY A 174 18.02 2.49 7.59
C GLY A 174 18.07 2.90 9.05
N THR A 175 16.97 3.50 9.51
CA THR A 175 16.81 4.09 10.84
C THR A 175 15.69 3.37 11.58
N LEU A 176 16.00 2.81 12.75
CA LEU A 176 15.02 2.23 13.67
C LEU A 176 14.59 3.29 14.70
N PHE A 177 13.29 3.56 14.75
CA PHE A 177 12.66 4.42 15.74
C PHE A 177 12.03 3.55 16.84
N VAL A 178 12.68 3.50 17.99
CA VAL A 178 12.34 2.57 19.09
C VAL A 178 11.28 3.21 19.99
N VAL A 179 10.05 2.71 19.93
CA VAL A 179 8.91 3.29 20.66
C VAL A 179 8.98 2.91 22.14
N ASP A 180 9.14 3.91 23.01
CA ASP A 180 8.96 3.76 24.45
C ASP A 180 7.46 3.82 24.82
N GLU A 181 7.07 3.18 25.93
CA GLU A 181 5.69 3.12 26.43
C GLU A 181 5.00 4.50 26.56
N ARG A 182 5.78 5.56 26.77
CA ARG A 182 5.28 6.93 26.98
C ARG A 182 5.27 7.76 25.69
N ALA A 183 5.70 7.18 24.56
CA ALA A 183 5.95 7.86 23.27
C ALA A 183 6.85 9.11 23.41
N GLY A 184 7.73 9.11 24.42
CA GLY A 184 8.54 10.24 24.85
C GLY A 184 9.48 10.79 23.77
N LEU A 185 9.83 10.00 22.75
CA LEU A 185 10.65 10.46 21.61
C LEU A 185 10.14 11.75 20.96
N MET A 186 8.81 11.89 20.81
CA MET A 186 8.18 13.06 20.17
C MET A 186 8.20 14.32 21.03
N SER A 187 8.67 14.23 22.28
CA SER A 187 9.00 15.41 23.10
C SER A 187 10.42 15.94 22.84
N ARG A 188 11.27 15.25 22.08
CA ARG A 188 12.73 15.49 22.04
C ARG A 188 13.19 16.04 20.70
N ALA A 189 13.88 17.19 20.72
CA ALA A 189 14.22 17.91 19.49
C ALA A 189 15.23 17.16 18.59
N TRP A 190 16.16 16.39 19.18
CA TRP A 190 17.08 15.53 18.41
C TRP A 190 16.32 14.41 17.70
N CYS A 191 15.48 13.63 18.40
CA CYS A 191 14.70 12.54 17.81
C CYS A 191 13.80 13.02 16.65
N ILE A 192 13.14 14.17 16.80
CA ILE A 192 12.36 14.82 15.73
C ILE A 192 13.25 15.18 14.52
N PHE A 193 14.49 15.61 14.76
CA PHE A 193 15.42 16.01 13.72
C PHE A 193 16.08 14.82 13.00
N GLU A 194 16.41 13.74 13.71
CA GLU A 194 16.96 12.49 13.15
C GLU A 194 15.95 11.79 12.23
N VAL A 195 14.67 11.77 12.65
CA VAL A 195 13.55 11.36 11.80
C VAL A 195 13.44 12.25 10.56
N PHE A 196 13.53 13.57 10.70
CA PHE A 196 13.54 14.48 9.54
C PHE A 196 14.72 14.21 8.59
N LEU A 197 15.94 14.04 9.10
CA LEU A 197 17.11 13.70 8.28
C LEU A 197 16.89 12.39 7.52
N THR A 198 16.28 11.38 8.17
CA THR A 198 15.90 10.12 7.51
C THR A 198 14.88 10.38 6.40
N ALA A 199 13.74 11.01 6.71
CA ALA A 199 12.65 11.29 5.76
C ALA A 199 13.00 12.30 4.65
N TYR A 200 14.16 12.97 4.72
CA TYR A 200 14.63 13.94 3.73
C TYR A 200 15.86 13.48 2.93
N HIS A 201 16.76 12.67 3.49
CA HIS A 201 17.97 12.19 2.83
C HIS A 201 17.93 10.70 2.44
N CYS A 202 16.97 9.93 2.95
CA CYS A 202 16.76 8.52 2.61
C CYS A 202 15.42 8.30 1.91
N ASP A 203 15.25 7.13 1.29
CA ASP A 203 13.92 6.64 0.89
C ASP A 203 13.06 6.37 2.14
N MET A 204 11.75 6.58 2.05
CA MET A 204 10.84 6.38 3.19
C MET A 204 10.83 4.94 3.73
N SER A 205 11.13 3.94 2.90
CA SER A 205 11.31 2.54 3.32
C SER A 205 12.44 2.33 4.33
N LYS A 206 13.40 3.26 4.44
CA LYS A 206 14.46 3.24 5.46
C LYS A 206 14.02 3.75 6.83
N LEU A 207 12.82 4.35 6.99
CA LEU A 207 12.31 4.72 8.31
C LEU A 207 11.42 3.58 8.84
N GLN A 208 11.93 2.82 9.79
CA GLN A 208 11.21 1.72 10.43
C GLN A 208 10.88 2.10 11.87
N VAL A 209 9.64 1.83 12.29
CA VAL A 209 9.19 2.00 13.68
C VAL A 209 9.12 0.62 14.30
N ILE A 210 9.59 0.48 15.55
CA ILE A 210 9.55 -0.79 16.29
C ILE A 210 8.88 -0.59 17.65
N PHE A 211 8.00 -1.51 18.02
CA PHE A 211 7.13 -1.43 19.20
C PHE A 211 7.52 -2.48 20.27
N PRO A 212 7.11 -2.30 21.53
CA PRO A 212 7.13 -3.37 22.54
C PRO A 212 6.33 -4.59 22.08
N SER A 213 6.82 -5.79 22.37
CA SER A 213 6.15 -7.06 22.03
C SER A 213 4.81 -7.24 22.76
N GLU A 214 4.70 -6.71 23.97
CA GLU A 214 3.44 -6.53 24.69
C GLU A 214 2.83 -5.17 24.29
N LEU A 215 2.09 -5.15 23.18
CA LEU A 215 1.58 -3.92 22.58
C LEU A 215 0.24 -3.48 23.19
N ASP A 216 0.28 -2.39 23.96
CA ASP A 216 -0.86 -1.57 24.37
C ASP A 216 -1.55 -0.95 23.14
N LEU A 217 -2.85 -1.24 22.93
CA LEU A 217 -3.64 -0.66 21.85
C LEU A 217 -3.64 0.89 21.88
N HIS A 218 -3.58 1.49 23.07
CA HIS A 218 -3.50 2.95 23.22
C HIS A 218 -2.09 3.51 22.95
N LEU A 219 -1.04 2.71 22.90
CA LEU A 219 0.33 3.18 22.60
C LEU A 219 0.45 3.66 21.15
N ALA A 220 -0.13 2.92 20.20
CA ALA A 220 -0.15 3.30 18.79
C ALA A 220 -0.83 4.67 18.58
N TRP A 221 -2.02 4.86 19.17
CA TRP A 221 -2.77 6.11 19.09
C TRP A 221 -2.13 7.27 19.87
N ARG A 222 -1.57 7.00 21.05
CA ARG A 222 -0.75 7.95 21.84
C ARG A 222 0.42 8.46 21.01
N LEU A 223 1.17 7.55 20.37
CA LEU A 223 2.29 7.90 19.49
C LEU A 223 1.83 8.73 18.28
N LEU A 224 0.77 8.33 17.58
CA LEU A 224 0.26 9.10 16.42
C LEU A 224 -0.22 10.50 16.83
N THR A 225 -0.88 10.63 17.98
CA THR A 225 -1.28 11.92 18.56
C THR A 225 -0.06 12.78 18.88
N CYS A 226 0.98 12.20 19.48
CA CYS A 226 2.25 12.87 19.72
C CYS A 226 2.92 13.32 18.41
N VAL A 227 2.98 12.49 17.37
CA VAL A 227 3.50 12.85 16.04
C VAL A 227 2.72 14.02 15.43
N ASN A 228 1.39 13.97 15.45
CA ASN A 228 0.53 15.04 14.92
C ASN A 228 0.77 16.39 15.63
N SER A 229 1.02 16.36 16.94
CA SER A 229 1.34 17.55 17.76
C SER A 229 2.82 17.98 17.75
N ALA A 230 3.76 17.12 17.33
CA ALA A 230 5.20 17.33 17.52
C ALA A 230 5.74 18.59 16.82
N GLU A 231 6.47 19.43 17.56
CA GLU A 231 7.16 20.59 17.00
C GLU A 231 8.54 20.79 17.64
N ILE A 232 9.60 20.73 16.82
CA ILE A 232 11.00 20.88 17.25
C ILE A 232 11.31 22.19 18.01
N THR A 233 10.50 23.24 17.82
CA THR A 233 10.54 24.52 18.54
C THR A 233 10.15 24.35 20.02
N HIS A 234 9.09 23.58 20.28
CA HIS A 234 8.57 23.33 21.61
C HIS A 234 9.28 22.14 22.29
N ALA A 235 9.73 21.15 21.51
CA ALA A 235 10.45 19.97 21.96
C ALA A 235 11.68 20.27 22.85
N GLU A 236 11.93 19.42 23.83
CA GLU A 236 12.99 19.53 24.81
C GLU A 236 14.41 19.24 24.24
N THR A 237 15.41 19.80 24.92
CA THR A 237 16.84 19.55 24.68
C THR A 237 17.61 19.65 25.99
N CYS A 238 18.60 18.78 26.22
CA CYS A 238 19.50 18.89 27.38
C CYS A 238 20.51 20.06 27.26
N LYS A 239 20.69 20.61 26.05
CA LYS A 239 21.47 21.83 25.76
C LYS A 239 20.61 22.80 24.94
N PRO A 240 20.27 24.01 25.41
CA PRO A 240 19.45 24.96 24.65
C PRO A 240 20.05 25.36 23.29
N ASP A 241 21.38 25.50 23.23
CA ASP A 241 22.09 25.89 22.00
C ASP A 241 21.90 24.87 20.86
N ASP A 242 21.77 23.59 21.18
CA ASP A 242 21.54 22.56 20.16
C ASP A 242 20.16 22.76 19.51
N LYS A 243 19.13 23.14 20.27
CA LYS A 243 17.82 23.47 19.69
C LYS A 243 17.94 24.59 18.66
N LEU A 244 18.75 25.62 18.95
CA LEU A 244 19.00 26.73 18.02
C LEU A 244 19.75 26.26 16.77
N ARG A 245 20.72 25.34 16.89
CA ARG A 245 21.41 24.71 15.74
C ARG A 245 20.47 23.88 14.88
N LEU A 246 19.68 22.98 15.47
CA LEU A 246 18.74 22.11 14.75
C LEU A 246 17.66 22.92 14.02
N VAL A 247 17.07 23.93 14.69
CA VAL A 247 16.11 24.86 14.07
C VAL A 247 16.78 25.70 12.98
N GLY A 248 18.05 26.10 13.17
CA GLY A 248 18.84 26.80 12.17
C GLY A 248 19.12 25.96 10.92
N GLU A 249 19.41 24.67 11.08
CA GLU A 249 19.62 23.75 9.96
C GLU A 249 18.31 23.46 9.22
N ALA A 250 17.22 23.11 9.93
CA ALA A 250 15.90 22.90 9.32
C ALA A 250 15.39 24.14 8.55
N LYS A 251 15.73 25.35 9.01
CA LYS A 251 15.44 26.60 8.29
C LYS A 251 16.29 26.81 7.03
N ARG A 252 17.53 26.30 6.99
CA ARG A 252 18.43 26.41 5.83
C ARG A 252 18.21 25.34 4.76
N THR A 253 17.77 24.14 5.13
CA THR A 253 17.59 23.01 4.20
C THR A 253 16.27 23.09 3.43
N VAL A 254 15.14 23.07 4.11
CA VAL A 254 13.79 23.01 3.49
C VAL A 254 12.80 24.05 4.03
N GLY A 255 13.14 24.74 5.12
CA GLY A 255 12.23 25.61 5.86
C GLY A 255 11.38 24.83 6.87
N LEU A 256 11.23 25.40 8.07
CA LEU A 256 10.69 24.72 9.25
C LEU A 256 9.32 24.04 9.01
N LYS A 257 8.38 24.73 8.35
CA LYS A 257 7.05 24.18 8.03
C LYS A 257 7.14 22.94 7.13
N ARG A 258 8.06 22.90 6.14
CA ARG A 258 8.23 21.76 5.25
C ARG A 258 8.95 20.60 5.95
N MET A 259 9.91 20.91 6.83
CA MET A 259 10.56 19.92 7.69
C MET A 259 9.54 19.21 8.60
N HIS A 260 8.62 19.95 9.24
CA HIS A 260 7.54 19.35 10.03
C HIS A 260 6.60 18.47 9.20
N VAL A 261 6.19 18.91 8.01
CA VAL A 261 5.32 18.10 7.13
C VAL A 261 6.00 16.79 6.72
N LEU A 262 7.26 16.84 6.29
CA LEU A 262 8.02 15.64 5.90
C LEU A 262 8.21 14.67 7.08
N MET A 263 8.56 15.20 8.26
CA MET A 263 8.76 14.42 9.48
C MET A 263 7.47 13.73 9.95
N LYS A 264 6.35 14.47 10.01
CA LYS A 264 5.05 13.93 10.46
C LYS A 264 4.49 12.91 9.49
N GLU A 265 4.51 13.20 8.19
CA GLU A 265 4.05 12.26 7.17
C GLU A 265 4.93 11.01 7.10
N GLY A 266 6.24 11.17 7.27
CA GLY A 266 7.18 10.05 7.32
C GLY A 266 6.90 9.09 8.48
N LEU A 267 6.76 9.61 9.71
CA LEU A 267 6.38 8.77 10.86
C LEU A 267 4.97 8.21 10.75
N ARG A 268 3.98 8.99 10.27
CA ARG A 268 2.60 8.50 10.08
C ARG A 268 2.57 7.25 9.21
N ARG A 269 3.31 7.25 8.09
CA ARG A 269 3.44 6.09 7.20
C ARG A 269 4.23 4.95 7.83
N ALA A 270 5.35 5.23 8.50
CA ALA A 270 6.17 4.20 9.12
C ALA A 270 5.41 3.47 10.25
N ILE A 271 4.71 4.22 11.12
CA ILE A 271 3.83 3.68 12.16
C ILE A 271 2.75 2.79 11.55
N ARG A 272 1.99 3.31 10.57
CA ARG A 272 0.84 2.61 9.99
C ARG A 272 1.26 1.38 9.18
N SER A 273 2.39 1.45 8.48
CA SER A 273 2.97 0.30 7.76
C SER A 273 3.47 -0.79 8.71
N THR A 274 4.24 -0.43 9.76
CA THR A 274 4.68 -1.40 10.80
C THR A 274 3.48 -2.10 11.43
N LEU A 275 2.45 -1.33 11.81
CA LEU A 275 1.30 -1.88 12.52
C LEU A 275 0.44 -2.76 11.60
N ARG A 276 0.08 -2.27 10.40
CA ARG A 276 -0.80 -3.00 9.47
C ARG A 276 -0.19 -4.31 8.94
N TRP A 277 1.14 -4.36 8.77
CA TRP A 277 1.85 -5.50 8.19
C TRP A 277 2.74 -6.25 9.19
N GLY A 278 2.49 -6.08 10.48
CA GLY A 278 3.15 -6.83 11.57
C GLY A 278 2.49 -8.19 11.84
N GLY A 279 2.54 -8.65 13.09
CA GLY A 279 1.74 -9.77 13.56
C GLY A 279 0.32 -9.35 13.94
N LEU A 280 -0.43 -10.28 14.53
CA LEU A 280 -1.79 -10.01 15.02
C LEU A 280 -1.86 -8.93 16.13
N PRO A 281 -0.90 -8.82 17.08
CA PRO A 281 -0.89 -7.72 18.06
C PRO A 281 -0.66 -6.34 17.44
N GLU A 282 0.19 -6.26 16.41
CA GLU A 282 0.44 -5.04 15.65
C GLU A 282 -0.77 -4.64 14.78
N LEU A 283 -1.39 -5.63 14.14
CA LEU A 283 -2.60 -5.47 13.34
C LEU A 283 -3.82 -5.08 14.20
N SER A 284 -3.96 -5.63 15.40
CA SER A 284 -5.01 -5.20 16.33
C SER A 284 -4.75 -3.76 16.80
N ALA A 285 -3.51 -3.38 17.13
CA ALA A 285 -3.18 -1.98 17.42
C ALA A 285 -3.43 -1.05 16.21
N TYR A 286 -3.24 -1.52 14.97
CA TYR A 286 -3.65 -0.81 13.76
C TYR A 286 -5.18 -0.60 13.69
N CYS A 287 -5.96 -1.67 13.83
CA CYS A 287 -7.43 -1.60 13.81
C CYS A 287 -7.98 -0.72 14.95
N ALA A 288 -7.39 -0.76 16.15
CA ALA A 288 -7.76 0.08 17.29
C ALA A 288 -7.47 1.57 17.03
N MET A 289 -6.32 1.87 16.41
CA MET A 289 -5.96 3.22 15.98
C MET A 289 -6.93 3.76 14.90
N LEU A 290 -7.39 2.93 13.97
CA LEU A 290 -8.40 3.32 12.97
C LEU A 290 -9.79 3.57 13.62
N LEU A 291 -10.19 2.75 14.59
CA LEU A 291 -11.42 2.95 15.38
C LEU A 291 -11.38 4.27 16.18
N GLN A 292 -10.24 4.61 16.76
CA GLN A 292 -10.02 5.86 17.49
C GLN A 292 -9.90 7.08 16.57
N GLY A 293 -9.49 6.89 15.32
CA GLY A 293 -9.44 7.91 14.27
C GLY A 293 -10.74 8.09 13.47
N GLU A 294 -11.80 7.32 13.78
CA GLU A 294 -13.06 7.26 13.01
C GLU A 294 -12.86 6.85 11.52
N GLU A 295 -11.76 6.15 11.22
CA GLU A 295 -11.34 5.76 9.87
C GLU A 295 -12.03 4.45 9.41
N TYR A 296 -13.33 4.32 9.66
CA TYR A 296 -14.11 3.07 9.48
C TYR A 296 -13.98 2.43 8.10
N SER A 297 -13.85 3.25 7.04
CA SER A 297 -13.64 2.77 5.68
C SER A 297 -12.30 2.07 5.47
N LEU A 298 -11.23 2.57 6.11
CA LEU A 298 -9.91 1.93 6.07
C LEU A 298 -9.86 0.70 6.97
N LEU A 299 -10.61 0.70 8.08
CA LEU A 299 -10.81 -0.48 8.91
C LEU A 299 -11.48 -1.59 8.09
N HIS A 300 -12.57 -1.27 7.39
CA HIS A 300 -13.28 -2.18 6.50
C HIS A 300 -12.36 -2.75 5.41
N CYS A 301 -11.64 -1.90 4.65
CA CYS A 301 -10.67 -2.36 3.65
C CYS A 301 -9.59 -3.26 4.25
N THR A 302 -9.13 -2.96 5.48
CA THR A 302 -8.11 -3.76 6.17
C THR A 302 -8.64 -5.12 6.57
N LEU A 303 -9.80 -5.20 7.23
CA LEU A 303 -10.41 -6.47 7.64
C LEU A 303 -10.76 -7.35 6.41
N LEU A 304 -11.21 -6.74 5.31
CA LEU A 304 -11.46 -7.48 4.06
C LEU A 304 -10.18 -8.04 3.41
N SER A 305 -9.03 -7.38 3.61
CA SER A 305 -7.73 -7.90 3.13
C SER A 305 -7.18 -9.09 3.95
N LEU A 306 -7.85 -9.51 5.03
CA LEU A 306 -7.44 -10.65 5.87
C LEU A 306 -8.13 -11.95 5.43
N PRO A 307 -7.42 -12.91 4.82
CA PRO A 307 -8.00 -14.22 4.48
C PRO A 307 -8.39 -15.05 5.72
N GLU A 308 -7.84 -14.74 6.90
CA GLU A 308 -8.18 -15.39 8.17
C GLU A 308 -9.63 -15.11 8.61
N LEU A 309 -10.24 -14.02 8.14
CA LEU A 309 -11.63 -13.67 8.48
C LEU A 309 -12.67 -14.30 7.55
N ALA A 310 -12.22 -15.09 6.55
CA ALA A 310 -13.10 -15.79 5.62
C ALA A 310 -13.90 -16.95 6.24
N VAL A 311 -13.55 -17.37 7.45
CA VAL A 311 -14.11 -18.55 8.12
C VAL A 311 -14.61 -18.18 9.50
N ASP A 312 -15.83 -18.61 9.81
CA ASP A 312 -16.46 -18.54 11.13
C ASP A 312 -16.26 -19.88 11.86
N GLU A 313 -16.05 -19.85 13.18
CA GLU A 313 -15.91 -21.08 13.98
C GLU A 313 -17.25 -21.84 14.06
N GLN A 314 -18.40 -21.14 13.94
CA GLN A 314 -19.70 -21.81 13.76
C GLN A 314 -19.73 -22.62 12.46
N GLN A 315 -19.28 -22.04 11.35
CA GLN A 315 -19.20 -22.73 10.05
C GLN A 315 -18.16 -23.86 10.03
N LEU A 316 -17.08 -23.72 10.81
CA LEU A 316 -16.09 -24.78 10.99
C LEU A 316 -16.70 -25.96 11.78
N GLN A 317 -17.51 -25.68 12.81
CA GLN A 317 -18.22 -26.72 13.55
C GLN A 317 -19.35 -27.36 12.73
N GLU A 318 -20.12 -26.60 11.96
CA GLU A 318 -21.12 -27.12 11.02
C GLU A 318 -20.48 -28.09 10.01
N ILE A 319 -19.27 -27.79 9.52
CA ILE A 319 -18.49 -28.68 8.65
C ILE A 319 -17.98 -29.93 9.36
N ARG A 320 -17.55 -29.84 10.63
CA ARG A 320 -17.23 -31.02 11.47
C ARG A 320 -18.45 -31.91 11.69
N ASP A 321 -19.60 -31.31 11.98
CA ASP A 321 -20.85 -32.02 12.22
C ASP A 321 -21.37 -32.70 10.94
N ILE A 322 -21.15 -32.07 9.77
CA ILE A 322 -21.38 -32.70 8.45
C ILE A 322 -20.40 -33.87 8.22
N PHE A 323 -19.10 -33.70 8.47
CA PHE A 323 -18.10 -34.77 8.33
C PHE A 323 -18.50 -36.01 9.16
N ASN A 324 -18.77 -35.79 10.46
CA ASN A 324 -19.20 -36.83 11.41
C ASN A 324 -20.58 -37.45 11.10
N MET A 325 -21.33 -36.93 10.13
CA MET A 325 -22.62 -37.47 9.69
C MET A 325 -22.48 -38.40 8.47
N TYR A 326 -21.38 -38.29 7.73
CA TYR A 326 -21.12 -39.07 6.51
C TYR A 326 -19.97 -40.07 6.63
N ASP A 327 -19.15 -39.98 7.69
CA ASP A 327 -18.31 -41.06 8.22
C ASP A 327 -19.23 -42.14 8.81
N GLU A 328 -19.72 -43.07 7.96
CA GLU A 328 -20.73 -44.07 8.38
C GLU A 328 -20.11 -45.21 9.21
N ASP A 329 -18.79 -45.46 9.09
CA ASP A 329 -18.08 -46.53 9.80
C ASP A 329 -17.39 -46.08 11.10
N GLY A 330 -17.17 -44.77 11.27
CA GLY A 330 -16.55 -44.16 12.44
C GLY A 330 -15.02 -44.21 12.43
N SER A 331 -14.40 -44.27 11.26
CA SER A 331 -12.94 -44.32 11.08
C SER A 331 -12.24 -42.99 11.32
N GLY A 332 -12.92 -41.85 11.11
CA GLY A 332 -12.35 -40.51 11.16
C GLY A 332 -11.74 -40.02 9.83
N GLU A 333 -11.91 -40.79 8.76
CA GLU A 333 -11.52 -40.49 7.37
C GLU A 333 -12.74 -40.76 6.47
N LEU A 334 -13.08 -39.85 5.55
CA LEU A 334 -14.13 -40.09 4.56
C LEU A 334 -13.56 -40.90 3.39
N ASP A 335 -14.18 -42.02 3.02
CA ASP A 335 -13.80 -42.76 1.82
C ASP A 335 -14.20 -42.03 0.53
N LYS A 336 -13.80 -42.55 -0.65
CA LYS A 336 -14.06 -41.87 -1.92
C LYS A 336 -15.54 -41.89 -2.33
N GLU A 337 -16.31 -42.87 -1.87
CA GLU A 337 -17.74 -42.98 -2.10
C GLU A 337 -18.54 -42.06 -1.14
N GLU A 338 -18.14 -41.99 0.13
CA GLU A 338 -18.67 -41.08 1.15
C GLU A 338 -18.40 -39.61 0.78
N PHE A 339 -17.16 -39.26 0.47
CA PHE A 339 -16.76 -37.90 0.09
C PHE A 339 -17.47 -37.39 -1.17
N VAL A 340 -17.63 -38.26 -2.18
CA VAL A 340 -18.44 -37.95 -3.38
C VAL A 340 -19.93 -37.79 -3.03
N THR A 341 -20.43 -38.51 -2.03
CA THR A 341 -21.79 -38.34 -1.52
C THR A 341 -21.98 -37.00 -0.78
N VAL A 342 -21.05 -36.63 0.10
CA VAL A 342 -21.01 -35.31 0.79
C VAL A 342 -21.07 -34.16 -0.21
N LEU A 343 -20.13 -34.14 -1.17
CA LEU A 343 -20.08 -33.06 -2.17
C LEU A 343 -21.24 -33.13 -3.17
N GLY A 344 -21.76 -34.32 -3.47
CA GLY A 344 -22.95 -34.51 -4.31
C GLY A 344 -24.21 -33.93 -3.69
N VAL A 345 -24.42 -34.10 -2.38
CA VAL A 345 -25.51 -33.45 -1.63
C VAL A 345 -25.31 -31.94 -1.59
N ALA A 346 -24.08 -31.47 -1.44
CA ALA A 346 -23.72 -30.06 -1.60
C ALA A 346 -23.71 -29.57 -3.07
N GLY A 347 -24.17 -30.39 -4.02
CA GLY A 347 -24.52 -30.02 -5.39
C GLY A 347 -23.42 -30.11 -6.45
N PHE A 348 -22.26 -30.70 -6.15
CA PHE A 348 -21.20 -30.95 -7.14
C PHE A 348 -21.58 -32.13 -8.05
N GLU A 349 -21.03 -32.18 -9.28
CA GLU A 349 -21.14 -33.40 -10.08
C GLU A 349 -20.12 -34.44 -9.58
N ALA A 350 -20.47 -35.74 -9.65
CA ALA A 350 -19.64 -36.81 -9.07
C ALA A 350 -18.21 -36.87 -9.66
N ALA A 351 -18.01 -36.40 -10.90
CA ALA A 351 -16.68 -36.24 -11.49
C ALA A 351 -15.90 -35.08 -10.86
N GLU A 352 -16.55 -33.93 -10.60
CA GLU A 352 -15.93 -32.80 -9.89
C GLU A 352 -15.53 -33.21 -8.46
N ALA A 353 -16.39 -33.95 -7.77
CA ALA A 353 -16.13 -34.43 -6.42
C ALA A 353 -14.98 -35.46 -6.36
N ALA A 354 -14.87 -36.36 -7.35
CA ALA A 354 -13.76 -37.29 -7.45
C ALA A 354 -12.43 -36.60 -7.78
N ASP A 355 -12.44 -35.61 -8.69
CA ASP A 355 -11.27 -34.77 -8.99
C ASP A 355 -10.84 -33.94 -7.77
N ILE A 356 -11.78 -33.54 -6.89
CA ILE A 356 -11.49 -32.84 -5.63
C ILE A 356 -10.90 -33.79 -4.58
N PHE A 357 -11.43 -35.01 -4.43
CA PHE A 357 -10.87 -36.02 -3.51
C PHE A 357 -9.37 -36.22 -3.76
N ASP A 358 -9.00 -36.40 -5.04
CA ASP A 358 -7.61 -36.58 -5.51
C ASP A 358 -6.73 -35.30 -5.38
N GLN A 359 -7.28 -34.19 -4.88
CA GLN A 359 -6.57 -32.95 -4.53
C GLN A 359 -6.55 -32.65 -3.02
N VAL A 360 -7.47 -33.24 -2.24
CA VAL A 360 -7.62 -33.00 -0.78
C VAL A 360 -6.89 -34.06 0.03
N ASN A 361 -6.89 -35.31 -0.44
CA ASN A 361 -6.01 -36.37 0.06
C ASN A 361 -4.56 -36.00 -0.32
N THR A 362 -3.81 -35.49 0.66
CA THR A 362 -2.45 -34.95 0.47
C THR A 362 -1.35 -35.84 1.02
N ASP A 363 -1.68 -36.78 1.92
CA ASP A 363 -0.75 -37.79 2.42
C ASP A 363 -0.67 -39.06 1.53
N GLY A 364 -1.69 -39.30 0.69
CA GLY A 364 -1.79 -40.44 -0.21
C GLY A 364 -2.44 -41.68 0.42
N GLY A 365 -3.26 -41.51 1.46
CA GLY A 365 -4.08 -42.58 2.06
C GLY A 365 -5.23 -43.06 1.16
N ASP A 366 -6.09 -43.93 1.69
CA ASP A 366 -7.28 -44.44 0.99
C ASP A 366 -8.55 -43.58 1.26
N GLY A 367 -8.51 -42.64 2.22
CA GLY A 367 -9.58 -41.71 2.59
C GLY A 367 -9.13 -40.25 2.67
N VAL A 368 -10.01 -39.35 3.14
CA VAL A 368 -9.72 -37.93 3.44
C VAL A 368 -9.94 -37.68 4.93
N SER A 369 -8.89 -37.26 5.63
CA SER A 369 -8.98 -36.97 7.07
C SER A 369 -9.78 -35.69 7.36
N ILE A 370 -10.40 -35.61 8.54
CA ILE A 370 -11.11 -34.38 8.99
C ILE A 370 -10.21 -33.13 8.98
N VAL A 371 -8.90 -33.31 9.20
CA VAL A 371 -7.90 -32.24 9.22
C VAL A 371 -7.59 -31.72 7.81
N GLU A 372 -7.61 -32.58 6.78
CA GLU A 372 -7.50 -32.18 5.38
C GLU A 372 -8.80 -31.57 4.86
N PHE A 373 -9.95 -32.11 5.26
CA PHE A 373 -11.25 -31.55 4.90
C PHE A 373 -11.45 -30.13 5.45
N GLU A 374 -11.11 -29.91 6.73
CA GLU A 374 -11.09 -28.56 7.33
C GLU A 374 -10.13 -27.62 6.58
N GLN A 375 -8.92 -28.06 6.22
CA GLN A 375 -7.96 -27.23 5.49
C GLN A 375 -8.43 -26.87 4.08
N TRP A 376 -8.97 -27.84 3.33
CA TRP A 376 -9.54 -27.61 2.00
C TRP A 376 -10.75 -26.67 2.05
N TRP A 377 -11.63 -26.84 3.04
CA TRP A 377 -12.77 -25.94 3.26
C TRP A 377 -12.30 -24.51 3.56
N VAL A 378 -11.36 -24.35 4.50
CA VAL A 378 -10.77 -23.05 4.86
C VAL A 378 -10.14 -22.37 3.64
N GLU A 379 -9.36 -23.08 2.82
CA GLU A 379 -8.71 -22.50 1.64
C GLU A 379 -9.71 -22.23 0.49
N SER A 380 -10.78 -23.03 0.39
CA SER A 380 -11.91 -22.77 -0.52
C SER A 380 -12.71 -21.54 -0.11
N GLN A 381 -12.93 -21.31 1.19
CA GLN A 381 -13.54 -20.08 1.70
C GLN A 381 -12.62 -18.87 1.47
N ARG A 382 -11.32 -18.98 1.73
CA ARG A 382 -10.33 -17.92 1.43
C ARG A 382 -10.30 -17.56 -0.06
N SER A 383 -10.32 -18.56 -0.93
CA SER A 383 -10.33 -18.37 -2.38
C SER A 383 -11.63 -17.68 -2.84
N ALA A 384 -12.79 -18.10 -2.32
CA ALA A 384 -14.07 -17.47 -2.62
C ALA A 384 -14.18 -16.05 -2.04
N TRP A 385 -13.64 -15.80 -0.85
CA TRP A 385 -13.49 -14.48 -0.22
C TRP A 385 -12.70 -13.55 -1.15
N GLN A 386 -11.45 -13.89 -1.47
CA GLN A 386 -10.59 -13.12 -2.37
C GLN A 386 -11.22 -12.91 -3.77
N ALA A 387 -11.89 -13.94 -4.31
CA ALA A 387 -12.59 -13.84 -5.60
C ALA A 387 -13.84 -12.95 -5.55
N THR A 388 -14.47 -12.79 -4.38
CA THR A 388 -15.64 -11.91 -4.14
C THR A 388 -15.19 -10.47 -3.97
N PHE A 389 -14.18 -10.18 -3.14
CA PHE A 389 -13.64 -8.82 -2.98
C PHE A 389 -12.93 -8.31 -4.25
N SER A 390 -12.38 -9.22 -5.06
CA SER A 390 -11.90 -8.88 -6.40
C SER A 390 -12.99 -8.40 -7.37
N LYS A 391 -14.28 -8.65 -7.06
CA LYS A 391 -15.44 -8.30 -7.89
C LYS A 391 -16.34 -7.23 -7.27
N GLN A 392 -16.42 -7.14 -5.94
CA GLN A 392 -17.46 -6.40 -5.22
C GLN A 392 -16.88 -5.33 -4.29
N SER A 393 -16.90 -4.07 -4.74
CA SER A 393 -16.41 -2.90 -4.00
C SER A 393 -17.46 -2.31 -3.03
N ASP A 394 -18.17 -3.17 -2.30
CA ASP A 394 -19.31 -2.77 -1.48
C ASP A 394 -18.93 -2.54 -0.01
N LEU A 395 -18.47 -1.32 0.25
CA LEU A 395 -18.19 -0.73 1.56
C LEU A 395 -19.47 -0.59 2.42
N SER A 396 -20.17 -1.68 2.72
CA SER A 396 -21.42 -1.67 3.47
C SER A 396 -21.19 -1.74 4.98
N VAL A 397 -22.08 -1.10 5.75
CA VAL A 397 -22.07 -1.18 7.23
C VAL A 397 -22.27 -2.61 7.71
N GLU A 398 -23.16 -3.37 7.07
CA GLU A 398 -23.47 -4.76 7.43
C GLU A 398 -22.25 -5.68 7.31
N VAL A 399 -21.42 -5.51 6.26
CA VAL A 399 -20.18 -6.27 6.09
C VAL A 399 -19.08 -5.78 7.06
N LEU A 400 -19.06 -4.50 7.46
CA LEU A 400 -18.17 -4.04 8.54
C LEU A 400 -18.52 -4.71 9.87
N LEU A 401 -19.81 -4.79 10.22
CA LEU A 401 -20.25 -5.44 11.46
C LEU A 401 -19.86 -6.93 11.48
N LYS A 402 -20.15 -7.69 10.41
CA LYS A 402 -19.78 -9.11 10.33
C LYS A 402 -18.25 -9.31 10.38
N THR A 403 -17.48 -8.49 9.66
CA THR A 403 -16.00 -8.61 9.68
C THR A 403 -15.40 -8.27 11.04
N MET A 404 -16.03 -7.39 11.82
CA MET A 404 -15.61 -7.12 13.20
C MET A 404 -16.01 -8.22 14.19
N ASP A 405 -17.16 -8.89 14.02
CA ASP A 405 -17.50 -10.11 14.77
C ASP A 405 -16.46 -11.21 14.49
N ASN A 406 -16.15 -11.48 13.22
CA ASN A 406 -15.11 -12.45 12.85
C ASN A 406 -13.73 -12.07 13.41
N PHE A 407 -13.39 -10.77 13.46
CA PHE A 407 -12.11 -10.30 14.03
C PHE A 407 -12.03 -10.49 15.55
N LEU A 408 -13.14 -10.37 16.29
CA LEU A 408 -13.19 -10.71 17.71
C LEU A 408 -12.88 -12.19 17.97
N LEU A 409 -13.45 -13.09 17.13
CA LEU A 409 -13.16 -14.53 17.19
C LEU A 409 -11.69 -14.81 16.87
N LEU A 410 -11.12 -14.16 15.85
CA LEU A 410 -9.70 -14.29 15.49
C LEU A 410 -8.78 -13.86 16.64
N LEU A 411 -9.07 -12.77 17.34
CA LEU A 411 -8.30 -12.32 18.51
C LEU A 411 -8.39 -13.32 19.67
N ALA A 412 -9.59 -13.82 19.98
CA ALA A 412 -9.80 -14.80 21.03
C ALA A 412 -9.04 -16.11 20.77
N ARG A 413 -9.04 -16.62 19.52
CA ARG A 413 -8.37 -17.88 19.16
C ARG A 413 -6.84 -17.82 19.19
N ASN A 414 -6.25 -16.63 19.10
CA ASN A 414 -4.79 -16.43 18.99
C ASN A 414 -4.19 -15.76 20.24
N GLU A 415 -4.72 -16.10 21.43
CA GLU A 415 -4.24 -15.64 22.74
C GLU A 415 -4.28 -14.11 22.97
N GLN A 416 -4.97 -13.34 22.11
CA GLN A 416 -5.09 -11.87 22.23
C GLN A 416 -6.30 -11.43 23.08
N GLU A 417 -6.64 -12.21 24.12
CA GLU A 417 -7.79 -11.93 25.02
C GLU A 417 -7.74 -10.51 25.61
N LYS A 418 -6.53 -9.99 25.88
CA LYS A 418 -6.30 -8.61 26.37
C LYS A 418 -6.92 -7.53 25.47
N HIS A 419 -7.02 -7.79 24.16
CA HIS A 419 -7.55 -6.83 23.17
C HIS A 419 -9.07 -6.96 22.96
N VAL A 420 -9.64 -8.14 23.19
CA VAL A 420 -11.05 -8.47 22.93
C VAL A 420 -12.05 -7.47 23.58
N PRO A 421 -11.90 -7.05 24.85
CA PRO A 421 -12.84 -6.10 25.48
C PRO A 421 -12.95 -4.75 24.75
N PHE A 422 -11.82 -4.23 24.26
CA PHE A 422 -11.77 -2.95 23.55
C PHE A 422 -12.55 -3.01 22.24
N PHE A 423 -12.32 -4.05 21.43
CA PHE A 423 -13.03 -4.23 20.16
C PHE A 423 -14.51 -4.53 20.37
N LYS A 424 -14.86 -5.25 21.45
CA LYS A 424 -16.25 -5.51 21.79
C LYS A 424 -17.01 -4.25 22.17
N GLU A 425 -16.43 -3.36 22.98
CA GLU A 425 -17.05 -2.07 23.32
C GLU A 425 -17.36 -1.26 22.04
N TYR A 426 -16.39 -1.15 21.12
CA TYR A 426 -16.60 -0.47 19.85
C TYR A 426 -17.67 -1.13 18.99
N LEU A 427 -17.71 -2.47 18.92
CA LEU A 427 -18.69 -3.19 18.11
C LEU A 427 -20.11 -3.09 18.69
N ASP A 428 -20.26 -3.17 20.00
CA ASP A 428 -21.55 -2.97 20.69
C ASP A 428 -22.08 -1.54 20.43
N ARG A 429 -21.20 -0.53 20.42
CA ARG A 429 -21.53 0.87 20.08
C ARG A 429 -21.86 1.09 18.60
N MET A 430 -21.20 0.36 17.68
CA MET A 430 -21.61 0.32 16.27
C MET A 430 -22.99 -0.32 16.10
N LYS A 431 -23.24 -1.47 16.74
CA LYS A 431 -24.53 -2.18 16.71
C LYS A 431 -25.66 -1.39 17.38
N GLY A 432 -25.34 -0.54 18.35
CA GLY A 432 -26.25 0.46 18.92
C GLY A 432 -26.54 1.66 18.01
N GLY A 433 -25.80 1.84 16.91
CA GLY A 433 -25.95 2.97 15.99
C GLY A 433 -25.38 4.29 16.51
N GLU A 434 -24.50 4.27 17.53
CA GLU A 434 -23.93 5.49 18.13
C GLU A 434 -22.95 6.21 17.18
N LEU A 435 -22.19 5.43 16.41
CA LEU A 435 -21.06 5.92 15.60
C LEU A 435 -21.46 6.29 14.18
N PHE A 436 -22.45 5.58 13.62
CA PHE A 436 -23.00 5.82 12.28
C PHE A 436 -24.36 5.11 12.12
N PRO A 437 -25.20 5.50 11.14
CA PRO A 437 -26.44 4.79 10.83
C PRO A 437 -26.17 3.33 10.44
N LEU A 438 -26.95 2.41 11.00
CA LEU A 438 -26.80 0.95 10.80
C LEU A 438 -26.99 0.47 9.35
N THR A 439 -27.57 1.29 8.47
CA THR A 439 -27.84 0.95 7.07
C THR A 439 -27.23 1.99 6.13
N GLY A 440 -26.41 1.52 5.18
CA GLY A 440 -25.80 2.38 4.16
C GLY A 440 -24.44 1.89 3.65
N SER A 441 -23.89 2.64 2.70
CA SER A 441 -22.51 2.54 2.25
C SER A 441 -21.66 3.54 3.03
N LEU A 442 -20.55 3.08 3.58
CA LEU A 442 -19.45 3.94 4.03
C LEU A 442 -18.90 4.73 2.83
N SER A 443 -18.29 5.88 3.11
CA SER A 443 -17.49 6.62 2.12
C SER A 443 -16.23 5.80 1.76
N PRO A 444 -15.71 5.90 0.53
CA PRO A 444 -14.46 5.22 0.19
C PRO A 444 -13.25 5.94 0.83
N PRO A 445 -12.15 5.21 1.14
CA PRO A 445 -10.95 5.80 1.73
C PRO A 445 -10.41 7.03 0.97
N PRO A 446 -9.86 8.05 1.65
CA PRO A 446 -9.32 9.22 0.96
C PRO A 446 -8.02 8.87 0.22
N LEU A 447 -8.00 9.01 -1.11
CA LEU A 447 -6.72 8.92 -1.85
C LEU A 447 -5.85 10.15 -1.58
N HIS A 448 -4.58 9.91 -1.28
CA HIS A 448 -3.55 10.91 -1.10
C HIS A 448 -2.81 11.19 -2.43
N GLY A 449 -2.60 12.47 -2.73
CA GLY A 449 -1.99 12.97 -3.99
C GLY A 449 -3.01 13.27 -5.09
N ASP A 450 -2.58 13.98 -6.15
CA ASP A 450 -3.41 14.15 -7.35
C ASP A 450 -3.41 12.86 -8.17
N TRP A 451 -4.31 11.95 -7.78
CA TRP A 451 -4.52 10.68 -8.45
C TRP A 451 -4.81 10.83 -9.95
N LYS A 452 -5.41 11.95 -10.41
CA LYS A 452 -5.78 12.13 -11.82
C LYS A 452 -4.55 12.50 -12.64
N GLU A 453 -3.76 13.46 -12.19
CA GLU A 453 -2.50 13.80 -12.87
C GLU A 453 -1.58 12.57 -12.94
N ILE A 454 -1.47 11.83 -11.83
CA ILE A 454 -0.68 10.59 -11.75
C ILE A 454 -1.21 9.52 -12.73
N VAL A 455 -2.52 9.27 -12.78
CA VAL A 455 -3.15 8.32 -13.72
C VAL A 455 -2.92 8.73 -15.18
N ASP A 456 -3.10 10.00 -15.52
CA ASP A 456 -2.91 10.48 -16.89
C ASP A 456 -1.43 10.33 -17.34
N VAL A 457 -0.48 10.70 -16.48
CA VAL A 457 0.97 10.58 -16.75
C VAL A 457 1.39 9.10 -16.81
N LEU A 458 0.84 8.25 -15.95
CA LEU A 458 1.10 6.81 -15.96
C LEU A 458 0.60 6.16 -17.26
N ALA A 459 -0.60 6.50 -17.74
CA ALA A 459 -1.12 5.99 -19.00
C ALA A 459 -0.17 6.30 -20.18
N TRP A 460 0.39 7.51 -20.20
CA TRP A 460 1.42 7.90 -21.19
C TRP A 460 2.73 7.14 -21.04
N LYS A 461 3.28 7.02 -19.82
CA LYS A 461 4.54 6.28 -19.59
C LYS A 461 4.40 4.79 -19.97
N LEU A 462 3.27 4.16 -19.64
CA LEU A 462 2.97 2.78 -20.02
C LEU A 462 2.80 2.61 -21.54
N HIS A 463 2.33 3.63 -22.26
CA HIS A 463 2.20 3.63 -23.73
C HIS A 463 3.58 3.72 -24.40
N VAL A 464 4.50 4.53 -23.86
CA VAL A 464 5.87 4.71 -24.37
C VAL A 464 6.82 3.56 -23.95
N GLU A 465 6.36 2.62 -23.10
CA GLU A 465 7.17 1.60 -22.42
C GLU A 465 8.29 2.16 -21.50
N ASP A 466 8.07 3.33 -20.90
CA ASP A 466 8.95 3.93 -19.90
C ASP A 466 8.79 3.19 -18.54
N LEU A 467 9.32 1.97 -18.45
CA LEU A 467 9.17 1.09 -17.29
C LEU A 467 9.75 1.70 -16.01
N ASP A 468 10.87 2.41 -16.13
CA ASP A 468 11.59 3.03 -15.02
C ASP A 468 10.88 4.29 -14.50
N GLY A 469 10.28 5.08 -15.41
CA GLY A 469 9.36 6.13 -15.03
C GLY A 469 8.03 5.61 -14.47
N CYS A 470 7.52 4.47 -14.95
CA CYS A 470 6.31 3.82 -14.44
C CYS A 470 6.52 3.30 -13.02
N SER A 471 7.58 2.51 -12.78
CA SER A 471 7.86 1.90 -11.49
C SER A 471 8.06 2.96 -10.41
N LYS A 472 8.79 4.04 -10.71
CA LYS A 472 8.94 5.18 -9.79
C LYS A 472 7.60 5.84 -9.47
N LEU A 473 6.82 6.22 -10.49
CA LEU A 473 5.55 6.93 -10.29
C LEU A 473 4.51 6.08 -9.55
N LEU A 474 4.45 4.78 -9.87
CA LEU A 474 3.61 3.81 -9.17
C LEU A 474 4.06 3.63 -7.71
N PHE A 475 5.36 3.40 -7.47
CA PHE A 475 5.88 3.23 -6.11
C PHE A 475 5.62 4.47 -5.24
N GLU A 476 5.93 5.68 -5.72
CA GLU A 476 5.67 6.93 -4.99
C GLU A 476 4.18 7.13 -4.69
N PHE A 477 3.28 6.83 -5.63
CA PHE A 477 1.83 6.97 -5.42
C PHE A 477 1.25 5.90 -4.48
N LEU A 478 1.64 4.64 -4.65
CA LEU A 478 1.16 3.53 -3.81
C LEU A 478 1.73 3.64 -2.38
N MET A 479 2.98 4.08 -2.20
CA MET A 479 3.54 4.43 -0.89
C MET A 479 2.85 5.64 -0.23
N CYS A 480 2.15 6.49 -0.99
CA CYS A 480 1.26 7.52 -0.43
C CYS A 480 -0.10 6.96 0.03
N ASN A 481 -0.48 5.75 -0.39
CA ASN A 481 -1.80 5.17 -0.17
C ASN A 481 -1.73 3.76 0.47
N ALA A 482 -0.60 3.43 1.12
CA ALA A 482 -0.28 2.10 1.64
C ALA A 482 -1.32 1.53 2.63
N ASP A 483 -2.02 2.41 3.34
CA ASP A 483 -3.10 2.09 4.28
C ASP A 483 -4.31 1.39 3.62
N ALA A 484 -4.48 1.55 2.30
CA ALA A 484 -5.63 1.07 1.51
C ALA A 484 -5.27 0.03 0.43
N LEU A 485 -4.04 -0.50 0.45
CA LEU A 485 -3.59 -1.55 -0.49
C LEU A 485 -3.91 -2.95 0.03
N ASP A 486 -4.18 -3.89 -0.85
CA ASP A 486 -4.57 -5.26 -0.44
C ASP A 486 -3.36 -6.13 -0.04
N SER A 487 -2.12 -5.68 -0.26
CA SER A 487 -0.90 -6.34 0.25
C SER A 487 0.27 -5.36 0.49
N ASN A 488 1.27 -5.82 1.25
CA ASN A 488 2.41 -4.99 1.66
C ASN A 488 3.33 -4.63 0.48
N ILE A 489 3.34 -3.36 0.10
CA ILE A 489 4.22 -2.80 -0.94
C ILE A 489 5.72 -2.97 -0.64
N ALA A 490 6.14 -3.11 0.62
CA ALA A 490 7.54 -3.42 0.96
C ALA A 490 7.98 -4.85 0.58
N SER A 491 7.06 -5.72 0.16
CA SER A 491 7.37 -7.01 -0.47
C SER A 491 7.73 -6.90 -1.96
N LEU A 492 7.55 -5.71 -2.57
CA LEU A 492 7.88 -5.46 -3.96
C LEU A 492 9.27 -4.79 -4.08
N PRO A 493 10.06 -5.10 -5.14
CA PRO A 493 11.34 -4.45 -5.38
C PRO A 493 11.14 -2.93 -5.53
N SER A 494 11.88 -2.12 -4.77
CA SER A 494 11.75 -0.66 -4.78
C SER A 494 12.01 -0.08 -6.18
N HIS A 495 11.60 1.17 -6.42
CA HIS A 495 11.89 1.82 -7.71
C HIS A 495 13.39 1.84 -8.05
N THR A 496 14.27 1.92 -7.04
CA THR A 496 15.73 1.78 -7.18
C THR A 496 16.17 0.36 -7.55
N ASP A 497 15.52 -0.68 -7.03
CA ASP A 497 15.81 -2.07 -7.41
C ASP A 497 15.34 -2.35 -8.85
N VAL A 498 14.14 -1.88 -9.22
CA VAL A 498 13.62 -1.99 -10.58
C VAL A 498 14.49 -1.23 -11.59
N LEU A 499 15.02 -0.06 -11.22
CA LEU A 499 16.03 0.65 -12.01
C LEU A 499 17.27 -0.21 -12.25
N ALA A 500 17.77 -0.89 -11.22
CA ALA A 500 18.97 -1.73 -11.25
C ALA A 500 18.80 -3.10 -11.95
N MET A 501 17.56 -3.56 -12.22
CA MET A 501 17.32 -4.82 -12.93
C MET A 501 17.83 -4.77 -14.39
N GLU A 502 18.78 -5.63 -14.74
CA GLU A 502 19.25 -5.80 -16.14
C GLU A 502 18.19 -6.45 -17.05
N SER A 503 17.24 -7.19 -16.46
CA SER A 503 16.29 -8.04 -17.16
C SER A 503 14.95 -7.33 -17.43
N LYS A 504 14.60 -7.11 -18.71
CA LYS A 504 13.32 -6.47 -19.07
C LYS A 504 12.09 -7.32 -18.66
N SER A 505 12.23 -8.66 -18.57
CA SER A 505 11.18 -9.54 -18.04
C SER A 505 10.84 -9.18 -16.59
N ASP A 506 11.85 -9.00 -15.75
CA ASP A 506 11.64 -8.78 -14.33
C ASP A 506 11.20 -7.32 -14.04
N LYS A 507 11.63 -6.36 -14.87
CA LYS A 507 10.99 -5.02 -14.91
C LYS A 507 9.50 -5.09 -15.29
N PHE A 508 9.10 -5.95 -16.25
CA PHE A 508 7.68 -6.15 -16.57
C PHE A 508 6.91 -6.78 -15.40
N LYS A 509 7.47 -7.80 -14.72
CA LYS A 509 6.87 -8.44 -13.53
C LYS A 509 6.68 -7.44 -12.38
N ALA A 510 7.65 -6.57 -12.13
CA ALA A 510 7.53 -5.52 -11.12
C ALA A 510 6.42 -4.51 -11.48
N VAL A 511 6.39 -4.01 -12.72
CA VAL A 511 5.34 -3.08 -13.19
C VAL A 511 3.94 -3.74 -13.17
N GLN A 512 3.83 -5.03 -13.51
CA GLN A 512 2.58 -5.80 -13.39
C GLN A 512 2.04 -5.75 -11.95
N LYS A 513 2.85 -6.15 -10.95
CA LYS A 513 2.42 -6.18 -9.53
C LYS A 513 2.02 -4.79 -9.02
N TYR A 514 2.73 -3.73 -9.44
CA TYR A 514 2.33 -2.36 -9.11
C TYR A 514 1.01 -1.94 -9.77
N LEU A 515 0.71 -2.40 -10.98
CA LEU A 515 -0.60 -2.14 -11.62
C LEU A 515 -1.73 -2.92 -10.93
N GLU A 516 -1.48 -4.15 -10.47
CA GLU A 516 -2.44 -4.93 -9.69
C GLU A 516 -2.82 -4.21 -8.37
N LEU A 517 -1.84 -3.68 -7.64
CA LEU A 517 -2.08 -2.84 -6.46
C LEU A 517 -2.82 -1.54 -6.77
N LEU A 518 -2.50 -0.86 -7.88
CA LEU A 518 -3.24 0.32 -8.33
C LEU A 518 -4.70 0.00 -8.66
N VAL A 519 -4.97 -1.17 -9.25
CA VAL A 519 -6.32 -1.64 -9.55
C VAL A 519 -7.10 -1.92 -8.26
N GLY A 520 -6.50 -2.57 -7.27
CA GLY A 520 -7.07 -2.74 -5.93
C GLY A 520 -7.47 -1.40 -5.30
N LEU A 521 -6.50 -0.48 -5.20
CA LEU A 521 -6.71 0.87 -4.65
C LEU A 521 -7.83 1.66 -5.37
N LEU A 522 -7.94 1.54 -6.70
CA LEU A 522 -8.97 2.22 -7.47
C LEU A 522 -10.37 1.57 -7.36
N ARG A 523 -10.47 0.25 -7.09
CA ARG A 523 -11.76 -0.48 -6.98
C ARG A 523 -12.66 0.06 -5.88
N TRP A 524 -12.09 0.50 -4.75
CA TRP A 524 -12.83 1.12 -3.64
C TRP A 524 -13.67 2.33 -4.08
N HIS A 525 -13.29 2.99 -5.17
CA HIS A 525 -13.99 4.15 -5.71
C HIS A 525 -14.89 3.77 -6.88
N LYS A 526 -16.19 3.60 -6.61
CA LYS A 526 -17.23 3.33 -7.62
C LYS A 526 -17.20 4.32 -8.81
N SER A 527 -16.79 5.58 -8.58
CA SER A 527 -16.59 6.61 -9.62
C SER A 527 -15.33 6.46 -10.48
N ARG A 528 -14.38 5.59 -10.11
CA ARG A 528 -13.11 5.32 -10.81
C ARG A 528 -13.03 3.90 -11.42
N ALA A 529 -14.14 3.16 -11.39
CA ALA A 529 -14.20 1.77 -11.83
C ALA A 529 -13.82 1.57 -13.31
N GLN A 530 -13.99 2.58 -14.16
CA GLN A 530 -13.56 2.52 -15.56
C GLN A 530 -12.04 2.60 -15.72
N GLN A 531 -11.38 3.46 -14.95
CA GLN A 531 -9.92 3.58 -14.90
C GLN A 531 -9.29 2.30 -14.31
N ALA A 532 -9.92 1.71 -13.28
CA ALA A 532 -9.51 0.41 -12.74
C ALA A 532 -9.54 -0.70 -13.81
N LYS A 533 -10.56 -0.75 -14.68
CA LYS A 533 -10.62 -1.70 -15.82
C LYS A 533 -9.50 -1.46 -16.84
N VAL A 534 -9.19 -0.21 -17.15
CA VAL A 534 -8.08 0.14 -18.07
C VAL A 534 -6.73 -0.35 -17.51
N PHE A 535 -6.46 -0.11 -16.22
CA PHE A 535 -5.20 -0.57 -15.62
C PHE A 535 -5.15 -2.09 -15.40
N ALA A 536 -6.29 -2.77 -15.20
CA ALA A 536 -6.35 -4.24 -15.19
C ALA A 536 -5.93 -4.82 -16.55
N ALA A 537 -6.51 -4.31 -17.65
CA ALA A 537 -6.12 -4.72 -19.00
C ALA A 537 -4.65 -4.38 -19.33
N ALA A 538 -4.09 -3.31 -18.73
CA ALA A 538 -2.66 -3.02 -18.80
C ALA A 538 -1.82 -4.05 -18.01
N ALA A 539 -2.23 -4.42 -16.79
CA ALA A 539 -1.56 -5.46 -16.00
C ALA A 539 -1.53 -6.80 -16.74
N ASP A 540 -2.64 -7.23 -17.34
CA ASP A 540 -2.71 -8.43 -18.18
C ASP A 540 -1.75 -8.38 -19.39
N LYS A 541 -1.65 -7.22 -20.05
CA LYS A 541 -0.70 -7.00 -21.15
C LYS A 541 0.76 -7.09 -20.69
N TYR A 542 1.08 -6.69 -19.46
CA TYR A 542 2.42 -6.84 -18.88
C TYR A 542 2.70 -8.25 -18.36
N ARG A 543 1.68 -8.94 -17.82
CA ARG A 543 1.71 -10.37 -17.44
C ARG A 543 2.06 -11.27 -18.63
N LEU A 544 1.37 -11.09 -19.76
CA LEU A 544 1.66 -11.82 -21.01
C LEU A 544 3.07 -11.51 -21.57
N LYS A 545 3.50 -10.24 -21.50
CA LYS A 545 4.86 -9.83 -21.93
C LYS A 545 5.97 -10.45 -21.08
N SER A 546 5.75 -10.63 -19.77
CA SER A 546 6.67 -11.33 -18.88
C SER A 546 6.91 -12.77 -19.38
N SER A 547 5.84 -13.56 -19.51
CA SER A 547 5.95 -14.97 -19.91
C SER A 547 6.61 -15.13 -21.29
N TYR A 548 6.26 -14.30 -22.26
CA TYR A 548 6.81 -14.40 -23.62
C TYR A 548 8.32 -14.08 -23.71
N VAL A 549 8.85 -13.21 -22.83
CA VAL A 549 10.30 -12.96 -22.76
C VAL A 549 11.02 -14.16 -22.12
N ASP A 550 10.40 -14.82 -21.15
CA ASP A 550 10.98 -16.01 -20.50
C ASP A 550 10.97 -17.22 -21.45
N GLU A 551 9.92 -17.40 -22.27
CA GLU A 551 9.88 -18.38 -23.37
C GLU A 551 10.98 -18.14 -24.41
N ILE A 552 11.16 -16.89 -24.88
CA ILE A 552 12.24 -16.53 -25.82
C ILE A 552 13.62 -16.81 -25.20
N ARG A 553 13.78 -16.72 -23.87
CA ARG A 553 15.04 -17.01 -23.20
C ARG A 553 15.46 -18.48 -23.26
N ILE A 554 14.52 -19.39 -23.56
CA ILE A 554 14.75 -20.83 -23.75
C ILE A 554 15.13 -21.15 -25.22
N ALA A 555 14.80 -20.26 -26.16
CA ALA A 555 15.11 -20.42 -27.59
C ALA A 555 16.26 -19.49 -28.04
N SER A 556 17.40 -20.07 -28.43
CA SER A 556 18.55 -19.30 -28.94
C SER A 556 18.19 -18.39 -30.13
N PRO A 557 18.82 -17.19 -30.26
CA PRO A 557 18.15 -16.05 -30.88
C PRO A 557 18.23 -15.97 -32.41
N GLU A 558 17.11 -16.22 -33.09
CA GLU A 558 16.93 -15.87 -34.51
C GLU A 558 16.28 -14.47 -34.68
N LYS A 559 17.12 -13.48 -35.02
CA LYS A 559 16.82 -12.23 -35.75
C LYS A 559 15.36 -11.71 -35.71
N GLY A 560 14.93 -11.19 -34.56
CA GLY A 560 13.68 -10.43 -34.44
C GLY A 560 13.69 -9.18 -35.35
N GLY A 561 12.68 -9.05 -36.21
CA GLY A 561 12.50 -7.89 -37.08
C GLY A 561 12.15 -6.63 -36.28
N SER A 562 12.81 -5.50 -36.57
CA SER A 562 12.57 -4.24 -35.86
C SER A 562 11.15 -3.69 -36.11
N MET A 563 10.26 -3.91 -35.14
CA MET A 563 8.95 -3.26 -35.08
C MET A 563 9.17 -1.77 -34.83
N LYS A 564 9.01 -0.96 -35.88
CA LYS A 564 9.33 0.48 -35.87
C LYS A 564 8.45 1.22 -34.87
N GLN A 565 9.04 1.75 -33.79
CA GLN A 565 8.34 2.67 -32.89
C GLN A 565 7.86 3.92 -33.66
N PRO A 566 6.69 4.48 -33.30
CA PRO A 566 6.27 5.79 -33.80
C PRO A 566 7.29 6.86 -33.37
N LYS A 567 7.65 7.77 -34.28
CA LYS A 567 8.71 8.76 -34.02
C LYS A 567 8.28 9.75 -32.94
N SER A 568 9.08 9.84 -31.88
CA SER A 568 8.92 10.77 -30.76
C SER A 568 8.96 12.24 -31.23
N TRP A 569 7.77 12.81 -31.45
CA TRP A 569 7.56 14.24 -31.71
C TRP A 569 6.31 14.82 -31.04
N PHE A 570 5.51 14.01 -30.34
CA PHE A 570 4.37 14.49 -29.55
C PHE A 570 4.73 14.51 -28.07
N ASN A 571 4.67 15.71 -27.48
CA ASN A 571 4.69 15.86 -26.03
C ASN A 571 3.31 15.46 -25.47
N PHE A 572 3.31 14.74 -24.35
CA PHE A 572 2.13 14.39 -23.56
C PHE A 572 1.17 15.57 -23.35
N GLY A 573 1.67 16.79 -23.16
CA GLY A 573 0.83 18.00 -23.03
C GLY A 573 -0.13 18.23 -24.20
N LEU A 574 0.34 18.06 -25.46
CA LEU A 574 -0.48 18.17 -26.66
C LEU A 574 -1.53 17.06 -26.75
N VAL A 575 -1.17 15.83 -26.37
CA VAL A 575 -2.09 14.67 -26.34
C VAL A 575 -3.18 14.87 -25.28
N LYS A 576 -2.80 15.32 -24.07
CA LYS A 576 -3.71 15.64 -22.97
C LYS A 576 -4.66 16.79 -23.31
N GLU A 577 -4.16 17.88 -23.88
CA GLU A 577 -4.98 19.00 -24.34
C GLU A 577 -5.95 18.56 -25.45
N MET A 578 -5.53 17.70 -26.40
CA MET A 578 -6.41 17.17 -27.45
C MET A 578 -7.54 16.29 -26.90
N VAL A 579 -7.25 15.37 -25.97
CA VAL A 579 -8.26 14.53 -25.31
C VAL A 579 -9.24 15.40 -24.52
N HIS A 580 -8.74 16.35 -23.73
CA HIS A 580 -9.57 17.27 -22.94
C HIS A 580 -10.45 18.20 -23.81
N LEU A 581 -9.96 18.67 -24.97
CA LEU A 581 -10.75 19.49 -25.90
C LEU A 581 -11.89 18.67 -26.55
N LYS A 582 -11.66 17.40 -26.89
CA LYS A 582 -12.66 16.54 -27.52
C LYS A 582 -13.69 16.02 -26.52
N TYR A 583 -13.25 15.35 -25.46
CA TYR A 583 -14.11 14.63 -24.51
C TYR A 583 -14.49 15.46 -23.28
N GLY A 584 -13.65 16.42 -22.89
CA GLY A 584 -13.87 17.33 -21.77
C GLY A 584 -12.73 17.28 -20.74
N PRO A 585 -12.52 18.33 -19.93
CA PRO A 585 -11.41 18.42 -18.99
C PRO A 585 -11.47 17.40 -17.84
N ASN A 586 -12.63 16.76 -17.64
CA ASN A 586 -12.83 15.76 -16.59
C ASN A 586 -12.48 14.33 -17.04
N GLU A 587 -12.41 14.05 -18.35
CA GLU A 587 -12.06 12.72 -18.88
C GLU A 587 -10.66 12.27 -18.44
N ALA A 588 -10.45 10.98 -18.20
CA ALA A 588 -9.14 10.44 -17.80
C ALA A 588 -8.45 9.78 -19.00
N ILE A 589 -7.13 9.97 -19.12
CA ILE A 589 -6.38 9.46 -20.28
C ILE A 589 -6.19 7.95 -20.17
N ASN A 590 -6.44 7.24 -21.27
CA ASN A 590 -6.19 5.81 -21.43
C ASN A 590 -5.44 5.53 -22.75
N MET A 591 -5.04 4.28 -22.96
CA MET A 591 -4.28 3.83 -24.14
C MET A 591 -4.98 4.20 -25.46
N ASP A 592 -6.26 3.85 -25.58
CA ASP A 592 -7.02 4.03 -26.82
C ASP A 592 -7.21 5.51 -27.17
N LEU A 593 -7.35 6.37 -26.15
CA LEU A 593 -7.40 7.82 -26.29
C LEU A 593 -6.05 8.43 -26.67
N ILE A 594 -4.93 7.88 -26.15
CA ILE A 594 -3.58 8.28 -26.58
C ILE A 594 -3.36 7.90 -28.03
N ASP A 595 -3.74 6.69 -28.45
CA ASP A 595 -3.62 6.23 -29.83
C ASP A 595 -4.53 7.03 -30.78
N GLU A 596 -5.79 7.33 -30.40
CA GLU A 596 -6.69 8.17 -31.22
C GLU A 596 -6.12 9.59 -31.40
N ALA A 597 -5.73 10.25 -30.30
CA ALA A 597 -5.19 11.60 -30.33
C ALA A 597 -3.86 11.65 -31.11
N SER A 598 -2.95 10.71 -30.87
CA SER A 598 -1.67 10.61 -31.60
C SER A 598 -1.89 10.37 -33.10
N CYS A 599 -2.86 9.53 -33.47
CA CYS A 599 -3.22 9.29 -34.87
C CYS A 599 -3.85 10.52 -35.54
N ALA A 600 -4.70 11.26 -34.83
CA ALA A 600 -5.38 12.44 -35.36
C ALA A 600 -4.42 13.64 -35.47
N LEU A 601 -3.58 13.87 -34.46
CA LEU A 601 -2.52 14.88 -34.48
C LEU A 601 -1.45 14.55 -35.54
N GLY A 602 -1.13 13.26 -35.75
CA GLY A 602 -0.32 12.77 -36.86
C GLY A 602 -0.88 13.14 -38.24
N ARG A 603 -2.20 12.95 -38.44
CA ARG A 603 -2.89 13.38 -39.68
C ARG A 603 -2.89 14.89 -39.84
N PHE A 604 -3.16 15.65 -38.77
CA PHE A 604 -3.12 17.10 -38.79
C PHE A 604 -1.74 17.63 -39.23
N MET A 605 -0.67 17.12 -38.61
CA MET A 605 0.72 17.52 -38.92
C MET A 605 1.16 17.07 -40.32
N ALA A 606 0.64 15.94 -40.83
CA ALA A 606 0.86 15.51 -42.22
C ALA A 606 0.17 16.44 -43.24
N ALA A 607 -1.07 16.87 -42.97
CA ALA A 607 -1.80 17.81 -43.82
C ALA A 607 -1.20 19.24 -43.78
N ASN A 608 -0.68 19.67 -42.63
CA ASN A 608 -0.24 21.05 -42.40
C ASN A 608 1.28 21.29 -42.51
N ARG A 609 2.07 20.37 -43.06
CA ARG A 609 3.56 20.41 -43.05
C ARG A 609 4.20 21.77 -43.40
N ASN A 610 3.59 22.56 -44.28
CA ASN A 610 4.13 23.84 -44.77
C ASN A 610 3.52 25.10 -44.10
N THR A 611 2.58 24.98 -43.15
CA THR A 611 1.91 26.16 -42.54
C THR A 611 2.70 26.73 -41.34
N LYS A 612 2.46 28.01 -41.00
CA LYS A 612 2.99 28.60 -39.76
C LYS A 612 2.50 27.84 -38.52
N THR A 613 1.25 27.38 -38.53
CA THR A 613 0.59 26.64 -37.44
C THR A 613 1.35 25.35 -37.08
N SER A 614 1.88 24.64 -38.08
CA SER A 614 2.71 23.44 -37.87
C SER A 614 3.98 23.70 -37.04
N ARG A 615 4.58 24.90 -37.17
CA ARG A 615 5.74 25.30 -36.34
C ARG A 615 5.33 25.78 -34.94
N TYR A 616 4.16 26.39 -34.80
CA TYR A 616 3.62 26.76 -33.49
C TYR A 616 3.27 25.53 -32.65
N LEU A 617 2.71 24.48 -33.26
CA LEU A 617 2.35 23.23 -32.57
C LEU A 617 3.53 22.33 -32.21
N GLN A 618 4.76 22.68 -32.64
CA GLN A 618 5.99 22.13 -32.06
C GLN A 618 6.34 22.77 -30.71
N HIS A 619 5.66 23.87 -30.35
CA HIS A 619 5.87 24.66 -29.14
C HIS A 619 4.54 24.91 -28.37
N GLU A 620 3.98 23.80 -27.89
CA GLU A 620 3.27 23.65 -26.60
C GLU A 620 1.73 23.75 -26.50
N HIS A 621 0.95 24.42 -27.39
CA HIS A 621 -0.52 24.56 -27.18
C HIS A 621 -1.46 24.43 -28.39
N LEU A 622 -2.64 23.80 -28.17
CA LEU A 622 -3.74 23.60 -29.15
C LEU A 622 -4.89 24.62 -29.06
N SER A 623 -4.91 25.46 -28.02
CA SER A 623 -5.99 26.38 -27.58
C SER A 623 -6.63 27.34 -28.60
N SER A 624 -6.23 27.31 -29.87
CA SER A 624 -6.82 28.07 -30.98
C SER A 624 -7.69 27.24 -31.93
N LEU A 625 -7.76 25.91 -31.77
CA LEU A 625 -8.57 25.02 -32.61
C LEU A 625 -10.00 24.87 -32.07
N SER A 626 -11.01 25.00 -32.94
CA SER A 626 -12.41 24.84 -32.55
C SER A 626 -12.80 23.37 -32.36
N ARG A 627 -13.74 23.12 -31.44
CA ARG A 627 -14.21 21.77 -31.11
C ARG A 627 -14.85 21.06 -32.31
N ASP A 628 -15.52 21.82 -33.17
CA ASP A 628 -16.17 21.33 -34.40
C ASP A 628 -15.15 20.96 -35.49
N TYR A 629 -13.99 21.62 -35.52
CA TYR A 629 -12.89 21.23 -36.39
C TYR A 629 -12.27 19.91 -35.91
N LEU A 630 -12.03 19.80 -34.59
CA LEU A 630 -11.44 18.60 -33.97
C LEU A 630 -12.33 17.34 -34.08
N SER A 631 -13.66 17.48 -33.98
CA SER A 631 -14.58 16.35 -34.11
C SER A 631 -14.52 15.69 -35.50
N SER A 632 -14.34 16.50 -36.55
CA SER A 632 -14.20 16.06 -37.95
C SER A 632 -12.96 15.21 -38.22
N MET A 633 -11.94 15.28 -37.36
CA MET A 633 -10.66 14.57 -37.56
C MET A 633 -10.65 13.12 -37.04
N SER A 634 -11.77 12.65 -36.45
CA SER A 634 -11.87 11.32 -35.84
C SER A 634 -11.93 10.17 -36.87
N PRO A 635 -11.46 8.95 -36.54
CA PRO A 635 -11.47 7.82 -37.48
C PRO A 635 -12.88 7.36 -37.90
N THR A 636 -13.88 7.65 -37.09
CA THR A 636 -15.27 7.21 -37.25
C THR A 636 -15.94 7.77 -38.50
N ALA A 637 -15.64 9.02 -38.86
CA ALA A 637 -16.18 9.65 -40.07
C ALA A 637 -15.80 8.90 -41.37
N ILE A 638 -14.59 8.31 -41.41
CA ILE A 638 -14.08 7.62 -42.59
C ILE A 638 -14.57 6.17 -42.67
N ARG A 639 -14.90 5.50 -41.56
CA ARG A 639 -15.52 4.17 -41.63
C ARG A 639 -16.92 4.22 -42.26
N ALA A 640 -17.70 5.27 -41.99
CA ALA A 640 -18.97 5.51 -42.65
C ALA A 640 -18.82 5.78 -44.16
N ALA A 641 -17.86 6.64 -44.55
CA ALA A 641 -17.56 6.91 -45.96
C ALA A 641 -17.10 5.65 -46.71
N ALA A 642 -16.14 4.90 -46.15
CA ALA A 642 -15.63 3.67 -46.75
C ALA A 642 -16.71 2.58 -46.92
N SER A 643 -17.71 2.51 -46.02
CA SER A 643 -18.86 1.60 -46.21
C SER A 643 -19.81 2.05 -47.32
N ALA A 644 -19.90 3.36 -47.61
CA ALA A 644 -20.75 3.89 -48.67
C ALA A 644 -20.11 3.74 -50.06
N ASP A 645 -18.78 3.85 -50.16
CA ASP A 645 -18.07 3.70 -51.45
C ASP A 645 -17.83 2.22 -51.81
N LEU A 646 -17.64 1.32 -50.84
CA LEU A 646 -17.58 -0.12 -51.11
C LEU A 646 -18.92 -0.70 -51.61
N GLN A 647 -20.04 0.00 -51.39
CA GLN A 647 -21.35 -0.32 -51.98
C GLN A 647 -21.58 0.28 -53.38
N ARG A 648 -20.62 1.05 -53.92
CA ARG A 648 -20.65 1.56 -55.30
C ARG A 648 -19.80 0.76 -56.27
N GLU A 649 -18.74 0.09 -55.82
CA GLU A 649 -17.81 -0.67 -56.69
C GLU A 649 -18.26 -2.11 -57.01
N ILE A 650 -19.49 -2.50 -56.64
CA ILE A 650 -20.08 -3.82 -56.96
C ILE A 650 -21.31 -3.68 -57.90
N GLY A 651 -21.71 -2.45 -58.25
CA GLY A 651 -22.80 -2.16 -59.18
C GLY A 651 -22.32 -1.87 -60.61
N ASP A 652 -22.89 -2.59 -61.57
CA ASP A 652 -23.01 -2.23 -63.00
C ASP A 652 -21.73 -1.96 -63.82
N GLY A 653 -21.09 -3.05 -64.25
CA GLY A 653 -20.24 -3.08 -65.44
C GLY A 653 -20.95 -3.72 -66.64
N ALA A 654 -21.83 -3.00 -67.34
CA ALA A 654 -22.44 -3.46 -68.60
C ALA A 654 -22.80 -2.34 -69.60
N ALA A 655 -22.71 -2.69 -70.89
CA ALA A 655 -23.08 -1.99 -72.12
C ALA A 655 -24.38 -1.13 -72.12
N SER A 656 -24.65 -0.19 -73.05
CA SER A 656 -23.88 0.57 -74.07
C SER A 656 -24.86 1.47 -74.87
N SER A 657 -24.36 2.33 -75.77
CA SER A 657 -25.06 2.94 -76.93
C SER A 657 -26.30 3.84 -76.73
N SER A 658 -26.20 5.10 -77.25
CA SER A 658 -27.23 5.94 -77.95
C SER A 658 -28.73 5.76 -77.63
N ASP A 659 -29.52 6.83 -77.45
CA ASP A 659 -29.68 7.89 -78.48
C ASP A 659 -30.31 9.21 -77.93
N ASN A 660 -30.59 10.16 -78.83
CA ASN A 660 -31.16 11.49 -78.55
C ASN A 660 -32.69 11.50 -78.35
N LYS A 661 -33.20 12.39 -77.47
CA LYS A 661 -34.13 13.50 -77.87
C LYS A 661 -34.55 14.44 -76.73
N GLU A 662 -35.03 15.62 -77.13
CA GLU A 662 -35.70 16.64 -76.31
C GLU A 662 -37.15 16.18 -75.93
N ALA A 663 -37.98 16.84 -75.10
CA ALA A 663 -38.07 18.25 -74.72
C ALA A 663 -39.01 18.49 -73.50
N TYR A 664 -38.91 19.68 -72.85
CA TYR A 664 -40.02 20.54 -72.32
C TYR A 664 -40.95 20.01 -71.19
N GLU A 665 -41.52 20.80 -70.27
CA GLU A 665 -41.38 22.20 -69.76
C GLU A 665 -42.16 22.27 -68.39
N ASP A 666 -42.30 23.30 -67.55
CA ASP A 666 -41.85 24.70 -67.37
C ASP A 666 -41.96 25.02 -65.84
N ASN A 667 -41.76 26.28 -65.46
CA ASN A 667 -42.28 27.00 -64.29
C ASN A 667 -41.42 27.13 -63.02
N ARG A 668 -40.45 28.05 -63.13
CA ARG A 668 -40.51 29.42 -62.52
C ARG A 668 -40.80 29.51 -61.01
N GLN A 669 -39.82 29.91 -60.19
CA GLN A 669 -39.29 31.29 -59.97
C GLN A 669 -40.12 32.14 -58.98
N LEU A 670 -39.47 32.62 -57.91
CA LEU A 670 -39.11 34.05 -57.74
C LEU A 670 -38.24 34.27 -56.48
N GLY A 671 -37.42 35.33 -56.49
CA GLY A 671 -36.68 35.86 -55.32
C GLY A 671 -36.99 37.36 -55.13
N ALA A 672 -36.22 38.17 -54.38
CA ALA A 672 -35.00 37.91 -53.61
C ALA A 672 -34.72 39.08 -52.61
N SER A 673 -33.89 38.83 -51.58
CA SER A 673 -32.90 39.73 -50.89
C SER A 673 -33.17 41.26 -50.72
N ARG A 674 -32.81 41.90 -49.59
CA ARG A 674 -31.42 42.28 -49.23
C ARG A 674 -31.28 42.99 -47.85
N PHE A 675 -30.20 42.68 -47.09
CA PHE A 675 -29.37 43.52 -46.16
C PHE A 675 -30.07 44.35 -45.02
N SER A 676 -29.49 44.69 -43.85
CA SER A 676 -28.16 44.46 -43.22
C SER A 676 -28.20 44.71 -41.68
N GLU A 677 -27.18 44.23 -40.94
CA GLU A 677 -26.92 44.42 -39.48
C GLU A 677 -26.28 45.82 -39.13
N PRO A 678 -25.81 46.15 -37.89
CA PRO A 678 -25.90 45.50 -36.55
C PRO A 678 -26.28 46.43 -35.34
N GLY A 679 -26.38 45.89 -34.11
CA GLY A 679 -26.51 46.66 -32.85
C GLY A 679 -26.28 45.81 -31.56
N GLN A 680 -25.87 46.42 -30.43
CA GLN A 680 -25.40 45.70 -29.21
C GLN A 680 -26.11 46.08 -27.88
N ARG A 681 -26.18 45.09 -26.94
CA ARG A 681 -26.09 45.17 -25.44
C ARG A 681 -27.03 46.16 -24.68
N HIS A 682 -27.75 45.81 -23.60
CA HIS A 682 -27.28 45.29 -22.29
C HIS A 682 -28.43 45.16 -21.23
N LYS A 683 -28.30 44.17 -20.31
CA LYS A 683 -28.63 44.19 -18.84
C LYS A 683 -30.04 44.42 -18.24
N ALA A 684 -30.40 43.44 -17.39
CA ALA A 684 -30.83 43.55 -15.97
C ALA A 684 -32.32 43.73 -15.57
N GLY A 685 -32.59 43.30 -14.33
CA GLY A 685 -33.88 43.30 -13.62
C GLY A 685 -34.66 41.97 -13.74
N SER A 686 -35.37 41.41 -12.75
CA SER A 686 -35.33 41.34 -11.27
C SER A 686 -36.76 41.09 -10.77
N GLU A 687 -36.97 40.02 -10.00
CA GLU A 687 -38.13 39.78 -9.10
C GLU A 687 -39.57 39.82 -9.64
N ILE A 688 -40.36 38.81 -9.25
CA ILE A 688 -41.58 38.95 -8.42
C ILE A 688 -42.07 37.54 -8.05
N ALA A 689 -42.66 37.38 -6.86
CA ALA A 689 -43.17 36.11 -6.34
C ALA A 689 -44.71 36.09 -6.27
N SER A 690 -45.31 34.89 -6.17
CA SER A 690 -46.65 34.71 -5.58
C SER A 690 -46.94 33.25 -5.19
N SER A 691 -47.94 33.12 -4.31
CA SER A 691 -48.61 31.89 -3.84
C SER A 691 -49.06 30.93 -4.96
N GLY A 692 -49.20 29.62 -4.76
CA GLY A 692 -49.25 28.84 -3.52
C GLY A 692 -50.70 28.46 -3.13
N PHE A 693 -51.00 27.16 -2.96
CA PHE A 693 -52.28 26.65 -2.44
C PHE A 693 -52.10 25.28 -1.76
N LYS A 694 -53.10 24.81 -1.01
CA LYS A 694 -53.06 23.61 -0.17
C LYS A 694 -54.07 22.52 -0.56
N ASP A 695 -53.93 21.37 0.14
CA ASP A 695 -54.95 20.40 0.55
C ASP A 695 -55.48 19.39 -0.51
N GLY A 696 -55.90 18.20 -0.03
CA GLY A 696 -56.45 17.09 -0.84
C GLY A 696 -55.58 15.82 -0.86
N SER A 697 -55.39 15.04 0.21
CA SER A 697 -56.33 14.21 1.00
C SER A 697 -56.70 12.82 0.42
N GLY A 698 -56.06 11.77 0.94
CA GLY A 698 -56.65 10.43 1.16
C GLY A 698 -56.80 9.46 -0.03
N GLY A 699 -56.95 8.16 0.30
CA GLY A 699 -57.50 7.16 -0.63
C GLY A 699 -56.64 5.94 -1.01
N TYR A 700 -56.12 5.17 -0.04
CA TYR A 700 -55.72 3.78 -0.30
C TYR A 700 -56.92 2.82 -0.17
N PRO A 701 -57.26 2.03 -1.20
CA PRO A 701 -57.98 0.77 -1.04
C PRO A 701 -57.01 -0.43 -1.12
N SER A 702 -57.22 -1.45 -0.28
CA SER A 702 -56.42 -2.68 -0.29
C SER A 702 -56.83 -3.63 -1.41
N GLY A 703 -55.85 -4.19 -2.14
CA GLY A 703 -56.07 -5.18 -3.19
C GLY A 703 -55.19 -6.42 -2.99
N LYS A 704 -55.80 -7.59 -2.77
CA LYS A 704 -55.10 -8.89 -2.69
C LYS A 704 -55.20 -9.64 -4.02
N SER A 705 -54.08 -9.83 -4.71
CA SER A 705 -53.95 -10.79 -5.83
C SER A 705 -52.50 -11.26 -5.92
N LYS A 706 -52.20 -12.47 -5.44
CA LYS A 706 -52.03 -13.70 -6.23
C LYS A 706 -50.69 -13.76 -6.98
N LEU A 707 -49.92 -14.82 -6.69
CA LEU A 707 -48.73 -15.18 -7.47
C LEU A 707 -49.12 -15.54 -8.90
N CYS A 708 -48.27 -15.14 -9.85
CA CYS A 708 -48.15 -15.77 -11.16
C CYS A 708 -46.67 -16.05 -11.41
N SER A 709 -46.31 -17.33 -11.52
CA SER A 709 -44.98 -17.78 -11.90
C SER A 709 -44.80 -17.66 -13.42
N THR A 710 -44.01 -16.70 -13.87
CA THR A 710 -43.74 -16.47 -15.31
C THR A 710 -42.30 -16.85 -15.63
N SER A 711 -42.09 -18.05 -16.16
CA SER A 711 -40.76 -18.53 -16.56
C SER A 711 -40.27 -17.81 -17.82
N ILE A 712 -39.40 -16.80 -17.66
CA ILE A 712 -38.82 -16.05 -18.78
C ILE A 712 -37.62 -16.82 -19.33
N ASN A 713 -37.75 -17.34 -20.55
CA ASN A 713 -36.77 -18.20 -21.19
C ASN A 713 -35.75 -17.37 -21.99
N ILE A 714 -34.65 -16.93 -21.34
CA ILE A 714 -33.63 -16.08 -21.95
C ILE A 714 -32.53 -16.93 -22.60
N ARG A 715 -32.51 -16.98 -23.94
CA ARG A 715 -31.33 -17.46 -24.69
C ARG A 715 -30.28 -16.36 -24.77
N LEU A 716 -29.14 -16.54 -24.10
CA LEU A 716 -27.94 -15.73 -24.30
C LEU A 716 -27.11 -16.29 -25.47
N PRO A 717 -26.42 -15.44 -26.25
CA PRO A 717 -25.57 -15.87 -27.35
C PRO A 717 -24.23 -16.42 -26.85
N VAL A 718 -23.74 -17.51 -27.46
CA VAL A 718 -22.42 -18.07 -27.17
C VAL A 718 -21.34 -17.17 -27.76
N ILE A 719 -20.51 -16.58 -26.89
CA ILE A 719 -19.27 -15.87 -27.26
C ILE A 719 -18.12 -16.67 -26.67
N GLY A 720 -17.11 -16.99 -27.50
CA GLY A 720 -15.98 -17.82 -27.09
C GLY A 720 -15.11 -17.13 -26.04
N LEU A 721 -15.04 -17.74 -24.84
CA LEU A 721 -14.10 -17.35 -23.79
C LEU A 721 -12.73 -18.05 -24.01
N PRO A 722 -11.62 -17.45 -23.54
CA PRO A 722 -10.35 -18.16 -23.45
C PRO A 722 -10.44 -19.31 -22.44
N ARG A 723 -9.59 -20.33 -22.59
CA ARG A 723 -9.49 -21.45 -21.64
C ARG A 723 -8.91 -20.98 -20.31
N LEU A 724 -9.77 -20.72 -19.33
CA LEU A 724 -9.43 -20.83 -17.90
C LEU A 724 -9.25 -22.31 -17.54
N SER A 725 -8.63 -22.59 -16.39
CA SER A 725 -8.56 -23.97 -15.89
C SER A 725 -9.92 -24.41 -15.33
N VAL A 726 -10.14 -25.73 -15.22
CA VAL A 726 -11.35 -26.26 -14.58
C VAL A 726 -11.35 -25.94 -13.07
N ALA A 727 -10.18 -25.90 -12.43
CA ALA A 727 -10.03 -25.51 -11.03
C ALA A 727 -10.52 -24.07 -10.74
N ASP A 728 -10.22 -23.11 -11.63
CA ASP A 728 -10.71 -21.72 -11.50
C ASP A 728 -12.26 -21.63 -11.48
N LEU A 729 -12.91 -22.55 -12.18
CA LEU A 729 -14.37 -22.63 -12.30
C LEU A 729 -14.99 -23.40 -11.13
N ALA A 730 -14.44 -24.57 -10.78
CA ALA A 730 -14.91 -25.40 -9.67
C ALA A 730 -14.90 -24.63 -8.34
N LEU A 731 -13.79 -23.97 -8.01
CA LEU A 731 -13.64 -23.17 -6.78
C LEU A 731 -14.62 -21.97 -6.72
N THR A 732 -14.97 -21.38 -7.86
CA THR A 732 -15.85 -20.19 -7.90
C THR A 732 -17.34 -20.47 -8.07
N TRP A 733 -17.72 -21.68 -8.49
CA TRP A 733 -19.13 -22.11 -8.59
C TRP A 733 -19.54 -23.06 -7.47
N GLY A 734 -18.66 -23.96 -7.03
CA GLY A 734 -18.96 -24.95 -5.99
C GLY A 734 -19.31 -24.33 -4.63
N ASN A 735 -18.58 -23.28 -4.23
CA ASN A 735 -18.79 -22.63 -2.93
C ASN A 735 -20.20 -21.97 -2.81
N SER A 736 -20.77 -21.51 -3.93
CA SER A 736 -22.16 -21.02 -3.99
C SER A 736 -23.21 -22.10 -3.70
N LYS A 737 -22.88 -23.38 -3.92
CA LYS A 737 -23.75 -24.52 -3.64
C LYS A 737 -23.54 -25.03 -2.20
N LEU A 738 -22.28 -25.15 -1.75
CA LEU A 738 -21.94 -25.51 -0.37
C LEU A 738 -22.48 -24.52 0.68
N GLN A 739 -22.35 -23.21 0.47
CA GLN A 739 -23.02 -22.24 1.35
C GLN A 739 -24.55 -22.33 1.28
N GLY A 740 -25.11 -22.71 0.13
CA GLY A 740 -26.54 -22.98 -0.02
C GLY A 740 -27.04 -24.21 0.73
N PHE A 741 -26.16 -25.18 1.00
CA PHE A 741 -26.45 -26.38 1.80
C PHE A 741 -26.39 -26.09 3.31
N ILE A 742 -25.37 -25.37 3.78
CA ILE A 742 -25.22 -24.99 5.21
C ILE A 742 -26.38 -24.10 5.71
N PHE A 743 -27.07 -23.39 4.81
CA PHE A 743 -28.23 -22.55 5.11
C PHE A 743 -29.61 -23.25 4.97
N GLN A 744 -29.68 -24.59 4.81
CA GLN A 744 -30.93 -25.35 4.65
C GLN A 744 -31.25 -26.30 5.82
#